data_AF-A0A1Q9DDA1-F1
#
_entry.id   AF-A0A1Q9DDA1-F1
#
_cell.length_a   1.000
_cell.length_b   1.000
_cell.length_c   1.000
_cell.angle_alpha   90.00
_cell.angle_beta   90.00
_cell.angle_gamma   90.00
#
_symmetry.space_group_name_H-M   'P 1'
#
loop_
_entity.id
_entity.type
_entity.pdbx_description
1 polymer ?
#
loop_
_entity_poly.entity_id
_entity_poly.type
_entity_poly.pdbx_seq_one_letter_code
_entity_poly.pdbx_strand_id
1 'polypeptide(L)'
;MDGPVLVLSLFDGIGALLIALLALGASFAAMCWETDPDAAYVAVQLRRGHFTVILVAGGSPCQDVSPLHSGRPGLASARSQLFRAVPDIADQCRQVVKELHLSIPVFAMLENVAGCPPEFLQAASAALNGPPVQVSAASFGWTRRKRLFWCSNGHRSAQDVSQPKLPPNVTSQACAGGWRLGWQGKWPWPPSISFADDFKPRFDPVANAKASDDGPCFPVFSRAFQPPPDHGPRQDPVVMRRFREHGQWFPLFNYEEHALLWKKDQWRVPNSSERAQIMGIPPAALKWAPRTPRSETQAEQVRCSLIGNSFHVPSCMLALIMLFQLCPQASAIPPAAYVGLEKHIRQNAQVYWVDTQMRGRQLAYKVQAICKAMHPDVAAVAKAKAITLDEVRDGLAAGPFTKPQLDSLFGPGNWIPMRRFMLLQAIYTISPDFVAAACKFCIGLLQDLEDDLPMWAEPHVGTEDMKAAYRQLPNDPDEQTGLFIAFYDPNDHQVKYVHLRAHPFGLSAAVLNFNRVPCLSTAVVRRLAAVATCNYFDDFGVLDFVCARGSGVSFLREAHNLMGLVLDAVKQGPMATQRHFLGILLDLTAALDKQILRINLKVGLREALRADIQVMLDQDQCTAAEAAKLRGRLTWAACGMFGRCGRAGQAALVQRQYRDSDAKLSDELRASLRFFQSLVQVVEPRTVFLGPRALPPLIVYTDASWELQEKVLQCLQDRKTQIMPLEALAILQCFVVFGSRFTGRDILLFVDNQAVCAGVAKGACSSADCARIISACHLLWAKMGCRVWIEWIPSDDNPSDGLSRAGLQDPWTVSQNWWMADFPCVPWAQLQLLDLLLVPDVSEGEKGSETV
;
A
#
# COMPACT_ATOMS: atom_id res chain seq x y z
N MET A 1 -17.80 -2.86 18.20
CA MET A 1 -18.61 -1.87 17.49
C MET A 1 -18.49 -2.25 16.03
N ASP A 2 -19.56 -2.74 15.42
CA ASP A 2 -19.46 -3.45 14.15
C ASP A 2 -19.85 -2.57 12.95
N GLY A 3 -19.88 -1.24 13.13
CA GLY A 3 -20.17 -0.28 12.07
C GLY A 3 -19.28 0.97 12.13
N PRO A 4 -19.18 1.73 11.03
CA PRO A 4 -18.26 2.85 10.91
C PRO A 4 -18.71 4.09 11.71
N VAL A 5 -17.73 4.86 12.17
CA VAL A 5 -17.91 6.12 12.93
C VAL A 5 -17.95 7.31 11.96
N LEU A 6 -18.90 8.22 12.13
CA LEU A 6 -18.87 9.55 11.50
C LEU A 6 -18.06 10.50 12.39
N VAL A 7 -16.94 11.02 11.92
CA VAL A 7 -16.01 11.84 12.72
C VAL A 7 -16.04 13.28 12.25
N LEU A 8 -16.28 14.22 13.15
CA LEU A 8 -16.08 15.66 12.97
C LEU A 8 -14.82 16.06 13.74
N SER A 9 -13.69 16.13 13.04
CA SER A 9 -12.36 16.42 13.60
C SER A 9 -12.07 17.92 13.55
N LEU A 10 -11.94 18.60 14.69
CA LEU A 10 -11.78 20.05 14.77
C LEU A 10 -10.39 20.39 15.32
N PHE A 11 -9.58 21.14 14.56
CA PHE A 11 -8.26 21.65 15.00
C PHE A 11 -7.28 20.54 15.49
N ASP A 12 -7.09 19.49 14.70
CA ASP A 12 -6.26 18.31 15.01
C ASP A 12 -4.96 18.24 14.17
N GLY A 13 -4.54 19.36 13.58
CA GLY A 13 -3.33 19.46 12.77
C GLY A 13 -3.36 18.50 11.58
N ILE A 14 -2.55 17.44 11.65
CA ILE A 14 -2.44 16.45 10.56
C ILE A 14 -3.51 15.35 10.60
N GLY A 15 -4.45 15.40 11.55
CA GLY A 15 -5.45 14.35 11.72
C GLY A 15 -4.98 13.21 12.62
N ALA A 16 -4.30 13.51 13.73
CA ALA A 16 -3.83 12.50 14.69
C ALA A 16 -4.97 11.70 15.32
N LEU A 17 -6.16 12.29 15.49
CA LEU A 17 -7.39 11.60 15.86
C LEU A 17 -7.75 10.50 14.87
N LEU A 18 -7.64 10.78 13.58
CA LEU A 18 -7.96 9.82 12.52
C LEU A 18 -6.96 8.66 12.52
N ILE A 19 -5.68 8.97 12.73
CA ILE A 19 -4.62 7.97 12.89
C ILE A 19 -4.87 7.11 14.13
N ALA A 20 -5.30 7.71 15.25
CA ALA A 20 -5.66 6.98 16.46
C ALA A 20 -6.84 6.02 16.24
N LEU A 21 -7.88 6.45 15.52
CA LEU A 21 -9.02 5.60 15.16
C LEU A 21 -8.59 4.43 14.26
N LEU A 22 -7.73 4.68 13.26
CA LEU A 22 -7.16 3.61 12.41
C LEU A 22 -6.33 2.62 13.24
N ALA A 23 -5.51 3.11 14.17
CA ALA A 23 -4.70 2.27 15.04
C ALA A 23 -5.55 1.41 16.00
N LEU A 24 -6.75 1.86 16.37
CA LEU A 24 -7.73 1.08 17.13
C LEU A 24 -8.55 0.11 16.26
N GLY A 25 -8.31 0.07 14.94
CA GLY A 25 -9.06 -0.77 14.00
C GLY A 25 -10.47 -0.27 13.71
N ALA A 26 -10.79 0.99 14.01
CA ALA A 26 -12.09 1.57 13.72
C ALA A 26 -12.24 1.90 12.23
N SER A 27 -13.39 1.54 11.65
CA SER A 27 -13.82 2.06 10.36
C SER A 27 -14.48 3.43 10.56
N PHE A 28 -14.18 4.42 9.73
CA PHE A 28 -14.80 5.75 9.87
C PHE A 28 -14.86 6.52 8.55
N ALA A 29 -15.73 7.53 8.52
CA ALA A 29 -15.64 8.65 7.58
C ALA A 29 -15.48 9.94 8.38
N ALA A 30 -14.63 10.85 7.89
CA ALA A 30 -14.29 12.06 8.62
C ALA A 30 -14.63 13.33 7.84
N MET A 31 -14.98 14.37 8.58
CA MET A 31 -14.99 15.76 8.19
C MET A 31 -14.00 16.48 9.09
N CYS A 32 -13.12 17.28 8.52
CA CYS A 32 -12.13 18.01 9.31
C CYS A 32 -12.37 19.52 9.21
N TRP A 33 -12.27 20.21 10.33
CA TRP A 33 -12.24 21.65 10.41
C TRP A 33 -10.87 22.11 10.87
N GLU A 34 -10.22 22.95 10.07
CA GLU A 34 -8.91 23.50 10.38
C GLU A 34 -8.83 24.99 10.15
N THR A 35 -8.00 25.66 10.96
CA THR A 35 -7.66 27.09 10.76
C THR A 35 -6.36 27.26 10.00
N ASP A 36 -5.50 26.23 9.99
CA ASP A 36 -4.25 26.21 9.25
C ASP A 36 -4.51 25.66 7.83
N PRO A 37 -4.26 26.46 6.76
CA PRO A 37 -4.49 26.04 5.38
C PRO A 37 -3.74 24.77 4.96
N ASP A 38 -2.54 24.53 5.51
CA ASP A 38 -1.74 23.34 5.21
C ASP A 38 -2.31 22.11 5.93
N ALA A 39 -2.83 22.29 7.14
CA ALA A 39 -3.52 21.24 7.91
C ALA A 39 -4.82 20.81 7.24
N ALA A 40 -5.61 21.80 6.79
CA ALA A 40 -6.87 21.57 6.09
C ALA A 40 -6.70 20.79 4.77
N TYR A 41 -5.53 20.87 4.14
CA TYR A 41 -5.24 20.14 2.91
C TYR A 41 -4.98 18.64 3.14
N VAL A 42 -4.44 18.26 4.30
CA VAL A 42 -4.10 16.87 4.63
C VAL A 42 -5.32 16.09 5.19
N ALA A 43 -6.36 16.82 5.58
CA ALA A 43 -7.60 16.25 6.09
C ALA A 43 -8.31 15.29 5.11
N VAL A 44 -8.75 14.15 5.63
CA VAL A 44 -9.50 13.12 4.88
C VAL A 44 -10.93 13.59 4.63
N GLN A 45 -11.42 13.43 3.39
CA GLN A 45 -12.80 13.72 3.05
C GLN A 45 -13.74 12.51 3.20
N LEU A 46 -14.99 12.81 3.51
CA LEU A 46 -16.11 11.87 3.65
C LEU A 46 -16.20 10.87 2.50
N ARG A 47 -16.53 9.62 2.85
CA ARG A 47 -17.13 8.63 1.94
C ARG A 47 -18.57 8.39 2.40
N ARG A 48 -19.51 8.30 1.45
CA ARG A 48 -20.92 7.94 1.74
C ARG A 48 -20.97 6.55 2.40
N GLY A 49 -21.70 6.38 3.50
CA GLY A 49 -21.77 5.11 4.24
C GLY A 49 -22.84 5.05 5.33
N HIS A 50 -23.06 3.85 5.88
CA HIS A 50 -23.95 3.61 7.03
C HIS A 50 -23.16 3.75 8.33
N PHE A 51 -23.39 4.79 9.14
CA PHE A 51 -22.65 4.99 10.40
C PHE A 51 -23.42 4.45 11.61
N THR A 52 -22.71 4.09 12.67
CA THR A 52 -23.31 3.62 13.94
C THR A 52 -23.11 4.61 15.09
N VAL A 53 -22.25 5.61 14.90
CA VAL A 53 -21.84 6.59 15.92
C VAL A 53 -21.45 7.91 15.25
N ILE A 54 -21.73 9.05 15.90
CA ILE A 54 -21.15 10.35 15.56
C ILE A 54 -20.11 10.73 16.62
N LEU A 55 -18.91 11.11 16.22
CA LEU A 55 -17.83 11.57 17.08
C LEU A 55 -17.43 12.99 16.70
N VAL A 56 -17.68 13.96 17.57
CA VAL A 56 -17.19 15.34 17.44
C VAL A 56 -15.98 15.49 18.32
N ALA A 57 -14.80 15.72 17.75
CA ALA A 57 -13.58 15.72 18.54
C ALA A 57 -12.59 16.77 18.06
N GLY A 58 -11.90 17.43 18.98
CA GLY A 58 -10.97 18.48 18.61
C GLY A 58 -10.18 19.09 19.76
N GLY A 59 -9.28 20.02 19.44
CA GLY A 59 -8.43 20.70 20.41
C GLY A 59 -8.54 22.23 20.28
N SER A 60 -8.65 22.96 21.37
CA SER A 60 -8.66 24.44 21.26
C SER A 60 -7.24 24.95 20.99
N PRO A 61 -7.02 25.92 20.07
CA PRO A 61 -5.70 26.52 19.88
C PRO A 61 -5.12 27.06 21.19
N CYS A 62 -4.15 26.36 21.77
CA CYS A 62 -3.76 26.54 23.17
C CYS A 62 -2.83 27.73 23.45
N GLN A 63 -2.53 28.57 22.45
CA GLN A 63 -1.52 29.63 22.55
C GLN A 63 -1.89 30.71 23.58
N ASP A 64 -3.18 31.02 23.68
CA ASP A 64 -3.72 32.07 24.57
C ASP A 64 -4.00 31.56 26.00
N VAL A 65 -3.87 30.26 26.22
CA VAL A 65 -4.10 29.57 27.51
C VAL A 65 -2.87 28.78 28.00
N SER A 66 -1.78 28.78 27.21
CA SER A 66 -0.53 28.11 27.54
C SER A 66 0.27 28.87 28.60
N PRO A 67 0.97 28.19 29.52
CA PRO A 67 1.90 28.81 30.47
C PRO A 67 3.07 29.55 29.80
N LEU A 68 3.33 29.31 28.51
CA LEU A 68 4.46 29.87 27.75
C LEU A 68 4.25 31.34 27.32
N HIS A 69 3.09 31.95 27.59
CA HIS A 69 2.79 33.34 27.22
C HIS A 69 2.52 34.19 28.48
N SER A 70 3.46 35.08 28.82
CA SER A 70 3.46 35.89 30.06
C SER A 70 2.36 36.97 30.13
N GLY A 71 1.64 37.24 29.03
CA GLY A 71 0.53 38.22 28.93
C GLY A 71 -0.81 37.62 28.46
N ARG A 72 -1.10 36.38 28.84
CA ARG A 72 -2.25 35.61 28.34
C ARG A 72 -3.62 36.31 28.55
N PRO A 73 -4.45 36.47 27.50
CA PRO A 73 -5.81 37.02 27.61
C PRO A 73 -6.82 36.03 28.24
N GLY A 74 -6.45 34.76 28.43
CA GLY A 74 -7.34 33.76 29.02
C GLY A 74 -8.58 33.51 28.15
N LEU A 75 -9.76 33.37 28.77
CA LEU A 75 -11.05 33.19 28.06
C LEU A 75 -11.53 34.46 27.32
N ALA A 76 -10.85 35.60 27.46
CA ALA A 76 -11.26 36.86 26.84
C ALA A 76 -10.92 36.96 25.34
N SER A 77 -10.09 36.06 24.78
CA SER A 77 -9.80 36.04 23.34
C SER A 77 -10.84 35.21 22.57
N ALA A 78 -11.25 35.71 21.38
CA ALA A 78 -12.13 34.98 20.48
C ALA A 78 -11.57 33.59 20.08
N ARG A 79 -10.25 33.42 20.11
CA ARG A 79 -9.55 32.18 19.80
C ARG A 79 -9.60 31.17 20.95
N SER A 80 -9.52 31.63 22.20
CA SER A 80 -9.72 30.78 23.39
C SER A 80 -11.13 30.25 23.50
N GLN A 81 -12.14 30.93 22.93
CA GLN A 81 -13.54 30.47 22.91
C GLN A 81 -13.81 29.32 21.94
N LEU A 82 -12.87 29.00 21.03
CA LEU A 82 -13.02 27.92 20.05
C LEU A 82 -13.21 26.53 20.69
N PHE A 83 -12.85 26.36 21.97
CA PHE A 83 -13.14 25.12 22.70
C PHE A 83 -14.64 24.80 22.77
N ARG A 84 -15.51 25.83 22.72
CA ARG A 84 -16.98 25.66 22.74
C ARG A 84 -17.50 24.99 21.48
N ALA A 85 -16.76 25.04 20.38
CA ALA A 85 -17.24 24.47 19.14
C ALA A 85 -17.41 22.94 19.20
N VAL A 86 -16.57 22.22 19.97
CA VAL A 86 -16.73 20.77 20.16
C VAL A 86 -18.07 20.43 20.85
N PRO A 87 -18.38 20.96 22.06
CA PRO A 87 -19.68 20.71 22.70
C PRO A 87 -20.85 21.28 21.91
N ASP A 88 -20.75 22.50 21.36
CA ASP A 88 -21.85 23.13 20.61
C ASP A 88 -22.24 22.33 19.36
N ILE A 89 -21.26 21.87 18.57
CA ILE A 89 -21.52 21.04 17.38
C ILE A 89 -22.05 19.65 17.78
N ALA A 90 -21.55 19.08 18.88
CA ALA A 90 -22.08 17.83 19.40
C ALA A 90 -23.55 17.96 19.82
N ASP A 91 -23.93 19.06 20.48
CA ASP A 91 -25.31 19.33 20.87
C ASP A 91 -26.22 19.57 19.65
N GLN A 92 -25.74 20.28 18.62
CA GLN A 92 -26.45 20.39 17.35
C GLN A 92 -26.66 19.02 16.70
N CYS A 93 -25.64 18.17 16.67
CA CYS A 93 -25.77 16.81 16.14
C CYS A 93 -26.80 16.00 16.95
N ARG A 94 -26.82 16.10 18.28
CA ARG A 94 -27.83 15.45 19.14
C ARG A 94 -29.24 15.94 18.84
N GLN A 95 -29.40 17.24 18.65
CA GLN A 95 -30.69 17.83 18.28
C GLN A 95 -31.20 17.26 16.96
N VAL A 96 -30.35 17.21 15.92
CA VAL A 96 -30.74 16.65 14.61
C VAL A 96 -31.05 15.16 14.71
N VAL A 97 -30.24 14.39 15.44
CA VAL A 97 -30.50 12.95 15.69
C VAL A 97 -31.88 12.76 16.34
N LYS A 98 -32.24 13.63 17.30
CA LYS A 98 -33.55 13.62 17.96
C LYS A 98 -34.69 14.01 17.01
N GLU A 99 -34.53 15.07 16.22
CA GLU A 99 -35.53 15.53 15.23
C GLU A 99 -35.80 14.47 14.16
N LEU A 100 -34.76 13.74 13.75
CA LEU A 100 -34.86 12.64 12.79
C LEU A 100 -35.30 11.31 13.43
N HIS A 101 -35.61 11.30 14.74
CA HIS A 101 -36.01 10.11 15.50
C HIS A 101 -35.02 8.94 15.38
N LEU A 102 -33.72 9.25 15.33
CA LEU A 102 -32.64 8.28 15.18
C LEU A 102 -32.08 7.90 16.56
N SER A 103 -31.71 6.63 16.73
CA SER A 103 -31.07 6.11 17.95
C SER A 103 -29.56 5.98 17.76
N ILE A 104 -28.88 7.10 17.50
CA ILE A 104 -27.43 7.15 17.25
C ILE A 104 -26.74 7.88 18.41
N PRO A 105 -25.71 7.30 19.02
CA PRO A 105 -24.93 8.01 20.03
C PRO A 105 -24.05 9.11 19.38
N VAL A 106 -24.05 10.29 20.01
CA VAL A 106 -23.19 11.43 19.65
C VAL A 106 -22.17 11.68 20.76
N PHE A 107 -20.92 11.34 20.48
CA PHE A 107 -19.80 11.57 21.36
C PHE A 107 -19.13 12.91 21.10
N ALA A 108 -18.60 13.50 22.17
CA ALA A 108 -17.78 14.69 22.17
C ALA A 108 -16.44 14.42 22.85
N MET A 109 -15.34 14.83 22.24
CA MET A 109 -14.00 14.74 22.82
C MET A 109 -13.21 16.05 22.65
N LEU A 110 -12.83 16.69 23.74
CA LEU A 110 -12.02 17.91 23.71
C LEU A 110 -10.63 17.66 24.31
N GLU A 111 -9.57 17.99 23.57
CA GLU A 111 -8.18 17.98 24.05
C GLU A 111 -7.73 19.40 24.45
N ASN A 112 -7.00 19.51 25.56
CA ASN A 112 -6.23 20.72 25.87
C ASN A 112 -5.01 20.44 26.77
N VAL A 113 -4.15 21.45 26.94
CA VAL A 113 -2.99 21.44 27.84
C VAL A 113 -3.39 21.34 29.31
N ALA A 114 -2.68 20.52 30.09
CA ALA A 114 -2.97 20.36 31.53
C ALA A 114 -2.69 21.61 32.38
N GLY A 115 -1.88 22.55 31.88
CA GLY A 115 -1.59 23.83 32.53
C GLY A 115 -2.58 24.95 32.20
N CYS A 116 -3.77 24.63 31.69
CA CYS A 116 -4.78 25.63 31.34
C CYS A 116 -5.29 26.39 32.59
N PRO A 117 -5.81 27.62 32.46
CA PRO A 117 -6.37 28.37 33.58
C PRO A 117 -7.52 27.62 34.28
N PRO A 118 -7.70 27.77 35.61
CA PRO A 118 -8.79 27.12 36.34
C PRO A 118 -10.18 27.42 35.79
N GLU A 119 -10.41 28.65 35.32
CA GLU A 119 -11.66 29.08 34.69
C GLU A 119 -11.96 28.29 33.41
N PHE A 120 -10.94 27.99 32.59
CA PHE A 120 -11.10 27.16 31.39
C PHE A 120 -11.46 25.72 31.78
N LEU A 121 -10.76 25.16 32.77
CA LEU A 121 -11.02 23.80 33.25
C LEU A 121 -12.46 23.66 33.75
N GLN A 122 -12.95 24.65 34.50
CA GLN A 122 -14.33 24.68 34.97
C GLN A 122 -15.33 24.79 33.81
N ALA A 123 -15.09 25.71 32.86
CA ALA A 123 -15.98 25.91 31.72
C ALA A 123 -16.05 24.68 30.79
N ALA A 124 -14.91 24.06 30.47
CA ALA A 124 -14.85 22.85 29.64
C ALA A 124 -15.50 21.64 30.35
N SER A 125 -15.28 21.49 31.66
CA SER A 125 -15.88 20.40 32.44
C SER A 125 -17.39 20.55 32.55
N ALA A 126 -17.89 21.79 32.69
CA ALA A 126 -19.32 22.08 32.65
C ALA A 126 -19.92 21.77 31.26
N ALA A 127 -19.25 22.19 30.18
CA ALA A 127 -19.76 22.00 28.82
C ALA A 127 -19.82 20.53 28.36
N LEU A 128 -18.99 19.66 28.94
CA LEU A 128 -18.93 18.24 28.59
C LEU A 128 -19.44 17.31 29.70
N ASN A 129 -20.15 17.87 30.69
CA ASN A 129 -20.81 17.14 31.78
C ASN A 129 -19.88 16.22 32.58
N GLY A 130 -18.64 16.66 32.81
CA GLY A 130 -17.72 15.93 33.67
C GLY A 130 -16.27 16.37 33.58
N PRO A 131 -15.43 15.88 34.49
CA PRO A 131 -14.00 16.20 34.50
C PRO A 131 -13.23 15.54 33.34
N PRO A 132 -12.03 16.04 33.01
CA PRO A 132 -11.20 15.45 31.97
C PRO A 132 -10.49 14.15 32.41
N VAL A 133 -10.12 13.35 31.43
CA VAL A 133 -9.10 12.30 31.56
C VAL A 133 -7.73 12.92 31.34
N GLN A 134 -6.85 12.84 32.33
CA GLN A 134 -5.47 13.29 32.24
C GLN A 134 -4.58 12.17 31.66
N VAL A 135 -3.83 12.48 30.60
CA VAL A 135 -2.83 11.57 30.03
C VAL A 135 -1.49 12.28 29.91
N SER A 136 -0.42 11.63 30.35
CA SER A 136 0.95 12.12 30.23
C SER A 136 1.71 11.31 29.18
N ALA A 137 2.10 11.95 28.07
CA ALA A 137 2.93 11.28 27.07
C ALA A 137 4.31 10.86 27.63
N ALA A 138 4.77 11.46 28.73
CA ALA A 138 6.06 11.14 29.35
C ALA A 138 6.08 9.69 29.87
N SER A 139 4.94 9.16 30.32
CA SER A 139 4.81 7.76 30.74
C SER A 139 5.06 6.75 29.61
N PHE A 140 5.04 7.20 28.34
CA PHE A 140 5.31 6.37 27.16
C PHE A 140 6.79 6.43 26.70
N GLY A 141 7.62 7.26 27.35
CA GLY A 141 9.08 7.23 27.27
C GLY A 141 9.75 8.23 26.31
N TRP A 142 9.03 8.85 25.37
CA TRP A 142 9.66 9.68 24.33
C TRP A 142 9.46 11.19 24.45
N THR A 143 8.29 11.68 24.86
CA THR A 143 8.00 13.12 24.88
C THR A 143 7.16 13.55 26.08
N ARG A 144 7.44 14.75 26.59
CA ARG A 144 6.68 15.39 27.67
C ARG A 144 5.48 16.15 27.11
N ARG A 145 4.30 15.52 27.19
CA ARG A 145 3.03 16.15 26.79
C ARG A 145 1.91 15.76 27.75
N LYS A 146 1.75 16.51 28.84
CA LYS A 146 0.63 16.37 29.79
C LYS A 146 -0.63 17.03 29.18
N ARG A 147 -1.69 16.24 28.98
CA ARG A 147 -2.93 16.64 28.31
C ARG A 147 -4.17 16.21 29.06
N LEU A 148 -5.24 16.98 28.89
CA LEU A 148 -6.57 16.76 29.42
C LEU A 148 -7.51 16.44 28.27
N PHE A 149 -8.28 15.36 28.40
CA PHE A 149 -9.27 14.90 27.43
C PHE A 149 -10.64 14.84 28.08
N TRP A 150 -11.51 15.79 27.78
CA TRP A 150 -12.92 15.68 28.18
C TRP A 150 -13.63 14.74 27.22
N CYS A 151 -14.18 13.65 27.73
CA CYS A 151 -14.83 12.61 26.93
C CYS A 151 -16.28 12.44 27.42
N SER A 152 -17.25 12.68 26.55
CA SER A 152 -18.67 12.72 26.91
C SER A 152 -19.56 12.16 25.81
N ASN A 153 -20.68 11.53 26.19
CA ASN A 153 -21.76 11.17 25.26
C ASN A 153 -22.95 12.14 25.33
N GLY A 154 -22.83 13.22 26.12
CA GLY A 154 -23.87 14.22 26.35
C GLY A 154 -24.63 14.01 27.67
N HIS A 155 -24.71 12.78 28.16
CA HIS A 155 -25.38 12.45 29.43
C HIS A 155 -24.43 11.96 30.51
N ARG A 156 -23.38 11.25 30.08
CA ARG A 156 -22.33 10.69 30.91
C ARG A 156 -20.97 11.15 30.37
N SER A 157 -20.01 11.24 31.28
CA SER A 157 -18.61 11.51 30.99
C SER A 157 -17.74 10.30 31.31
N ALA A 158 -16.47 10.33 30.92
CA ALA A 158 -15.51 9.29 31.28
C ALA A 158 -15.39 9.04 32.80
N GLN A 159 -15.75 10.01 33.65
CA GLN A 159 -15.81 9.84 35.10
C GLN A 159 -16.83 8.78 35.52
N ASP A 160 -17.89 8.58 34.75
CA ASP A 160 -18.98 7.64 35.04
C ASP A 160 -18.63 6.18 34.72
N VAL A 161 -17.44 5.94 34.13
CA VAL A 161 -16.88 4.61 33.92
C VAL A 161 -16.21 4.16 35.21
N SER A 162 -16.92 3.36 36.03
CA SER A 162 -16.42 2.92 37.35
C SER A 162 -15.20 2.00 37.27
N GLN A 163 -15.10 1.17 36.23
CA GLN A 163 -13.97 0.28 35.97
C GLN A 163 -13.58 0.34 34.48
N PRO A 164 -12.61 1.20 34.11
CA PRO A 164 -12.23 1.36 32.72
C PRO A 164 -11.51 0.12 32.19
N LYS A 165 -12.03 -0.44 31.11
CA LYS A 165 -11.42 -1.54 30.36
C LYS A 165 -10.30 -0.98 29.47
N LEU A 166 -9.07 -1.11 29.92
CA LEU A 166 -7.89 -0.56 29.24
C LEU A 166 -6.97 -1.68 28.72
N PRO A 167 -6.13 -1.41 27.70
CA PRO A 167 -5.15 -2.36 27.21
C PRO A 167 -4.17 -2.85 28.29
N PRO A 168 -3.57 -4.04 28.13
CA PRO A 168 -2.54 -4.52 29.03
C PRO A 168 -1.41 -3.50 29.16
N ASN A 169 -0.91 -3.29 30.37
CA ASN A 169 0.12 -2.31 30.75
C ASN A 169 -0.32 -0.83 30.77
N VAL A 170 -1.61 -0.51 30.58
CA VAL A 170 -2.11 0.85 30.85
C VAL A 170 -2.56 0.94 32.31
N THR A 171 -2.05 1.91 33.05
CA THR A 171 -2.46 2.17 34.43
C THR A 171 -3.55 3.22 34.47
N SER A 172 -4.57 3.02 35.30
CA SER A 172 -5.58 4.02 35.61
C SER A 172 -5.59 4.35 37.10
N GLN A 173 -5.66 5.63 37.43
CA GLN A 173 -5.81 6.13 38.79
C GLN A 173 -6.96 7.13 38.83
N ALA A 174 -7.92 6.93 39.73
CA ALA A 174 -8.93 7.94 40.01
C ALA A 174 -8.29 9.10 40.77
N CYS A 175 -8.53 10.34 40.34
CA CYS A 175 -8.04 11.55 40.99
C CYS A 175 -9.18 12.54 41.26
N ALA A 176 -8.95 13.51 42.15
CA ALA A 176 -9.89 14.59 42.40
C ALA A 176 -10.09 15.39 41.10
N GLY A 177 -11.23 15.15 40.44
CA GLY A 177 -11.55 15.76 39.15
C GLY A 177 -11.06 14.97 37.93
N GLY A 178 -11.16 13.63 37.92
CA GLY A 178 -11.03 12.83 36.69
C GLY A 178 -10.36 11.48 36.83
N TRP A 179 -9.97 10.92 35.69
CA TRP A 179 -9.09 9.77 35.56
C TRP A 179 -7.69 10.21 35.15
N ARG A 180 -6.65 9.64 35.73
CA ARG A 180 -5.27 9.74 35.24
C ARG A 180 -4.87 8.42 34.61
N LEU A 181 -4.47 8.46 33.34
CA LEU A 181 -3.98 7.31 32.60
C LEU A 181 -2.48 7.41 32.36
N GLY A 182 -1.81 6.27 32.47
CA GLY A 182 -0.37 6.11 32.26
C GLY A 182 -0.04 4.77 31.61
N TRP A 183 1.24 4.52 31.41
CA TRP A 183 1.76 3.29 30.85
C TRP A 183 2.79 2.68 31.81
N GLN A 184 2.68 1.37 32.04
CA GLN A 184 3.54 0.56 32.90
C GLN A 184 4.01 -0.69 32.13
N GLY A 185 4.48 -0.48 30.90
CA GLY A 185 5.09 -1.53 30.08
C GLY A 185 6.60 -1.62 30.29
N LYS A 186 7.19 -2.77 29.91
CA LYS A 186 8.65 -2.97 29.95
C LYS A 186 9.41 -2.06 28.95
N TRP A 187 8.73 -1.54 27.93
CA TRP A 187 9.29 -0.78 26.82
C TRP A 187 8.50 0.51 26.56
N PRO A 188 9.14 1.57 26.03
CA PRO A 188 8.47 2.79 25.60
C PRO A 188 7.59 2.52 24.37
N TRP A 189 6.65 3.41 24.07
CA TRP A 189 5.78 3.32 22.89
C TRP A 189 5.95 4.55 21.99
N PRO A 190 6.33 4.40 20.70
CA PRO A 190 6.72 3.14 20.04
C PRO A 190 8.03 2.56 20.63
N PRO A 191 8.30 1.24 20.50
CA PRO A 191 9.48 0.61 21.12
C PRO A 191 10.82 1.10 20.56
N SER A 192 10.83 1.61 19.33
CA SER A 192 12.02 2.13 18.67
C SER A 192 11.65 3.30 17.75
N ILE A 193 12.57 4.26 17.63
CA ILE A 193 12.46 5.39 16.71
C ILE A 193 13.70 5.41 15.82
N SER A 194 13.48 5.57 14.51
CA SER A 194 14.58 5.71 13.55
C SER A 194 15.00 7.17 13.51
N PHE A 195 16.20 7.45 14.03
CA PHE A 195 16.85 8.75 13.93
C PHE A 195 17.82 8.76 12.73
N ALA A 196 17.78 9.84 11.95
CA ALA A 196 18.63 10.00 10.78
C ALA A 196 20.10 10.24 11.18
N ASP A 197 21.00 9.75 10.32
CA ASP A 197 22.45 10.00 10.39
C ASP A 197 23.11 9.59 11.71
N ASP A 198 22.68 8.48 12.32
CA ASP A 198 23.17 7.91 13.60
C ASP A 198 23.04 8.81 14.84
N PHE A 199 22.27 9.89 14.74
CA PHE A 199 22.00 10.77 15.87
C PHE A 199 21.16 10.05 16.94
N LYS A 200 21.41 10.34 18.22
CA LYS A 200 20.68 9.69 19.34
C LYS A 200 20.27 10.70 20.42
N PRO A 201 19.18 10.44 21.16
CA PRO A 201 18.87 11.20 22.37
C PRO A 201 19.92 10.94 23.46
N ARG A 202 20.10 11.91 24.36
CA ARG A 202 21.00 11.83 25.54
C ARG A 202 20.33 11.20 26.78
N PHE A 203 19.09 10.74 26.64
CA PHE A 203 18.32 10.11 27.71
C PHE A 203 17.91 8.69 27.29
N ASP A 204 17.69 7.82 28.29
CA ASP A 204 17.19 6.46 28.08
C ASP A 204 15.65 6.43 28.13
N PRO A 205 14.95 6.21 26.99
CA PRO A 205 13.50 6.16 26.97
C PRO A 205 12.91 4.97 27.75
N VAL A 206 13.68 3.89 27.95
CA VAL A 206 13.24 2.70 28.71
C VAL A 206 13.24 2.98 30.22
N ALA A 207 14.24 3.69 30.71
CA ALA A 207 14.28 4.16 32.11
C ALA A 207 13.11 5.11 32.41
N ASN A 208 12.76 5.98 31.46
CA ASN A 208 11.66 6.95 31.63
C ASN A 208 10.28 6.31 31.67
N ALA A 209 10.03 5.29 30.84
CA ALA A 209 8.78 4.53 30.88
C ALA A 209 8.53 3.86 32.26
N LYS A 210 9.57 3.75 33.10
CA LYS A 210 9.52 3.17 34.45
C LYS A 210 9.51 4.21 35.59
N ALA A 211 9.92 5.45 35.34
CA ALA A 211 10.26 6.44 36.36
C ALA A 211 9.49 7.76 36.19
N SER A 212 8.28 7.80 36.74
CA SER A 212 7.42 8.98 36.96
C SER A 212 7.22 9.97 35.78
N ASP A 213 6.32 10.93 35.95
CA ASP A 213 6.01 11.96 34.94
C ASP A 213 7.15 12.96 34.67
N ASP A 214 8.26 12.86 35.40
CA ASP A 214 9.32 13.86 35.46
C ASP A 214 10.67 13.37 34.87
N GLY A 215 10.72 12.14 34.36
CA GLY A 215 11.90 11.58 33.68
C GLY A 215 12.38 12.40 32.46
N PRO A 216 13.68 12.32 32.10
CA PRO A 216 14.27 13.08 31.00
C PRO A 216 13.75 12.62 29.63
N CYS A 217 12.87 13.38 28.97
CA CYS A 217 12.33 13.07 27.63
C CYS A 217 12.35 14.30 26.73
N PHE A 218 12.03 14.14 25.43
CA PHE A 218 11.91 15.31 24.54
C PHE A 218 10.82 16.25 25.07
N PRO A 219 11.03 17.58 25.04
CA PRO A 219 9.98 18.51 25.46
C PRO A 219 8.80 18.45 24.49
N VAL A 220 7.72 19.17 24.82
CA VAL A 220 6.56 19.29 23.93
C VAL A 220 6.98 19.92 22.61
N PHE A 221 6.66 19.25 21.50
CA PHE A 221 6.85 19.85 20.18
C PHE A 221 5.84 20.97 19.97
N SER A 222 6.35 22.19 19.85
CA SER A 222 5.57 23.35 19.41
C SER A 222 5.54 23.40 17.87
N ARG A 223 4.59 24.15 17.33
CA ARG A 223 4.69 24.56 15.92
C ARG A 223 5.95 25.37 15.67
N ALA A 224 6.38 25.47 14.41
CA ALA A 224 7.45 26.38 14.03
C ALA A 224 6.89 27.82 14.01
N PHE A 225 7.52 28.73 14.74
CA PHE A 225 7.23 30.17 14.73
C PHE A 225 8.43 30.92 15.30
N GLN A 226 8.58 32.20 14.94
CA GLN A 226 9.60 33.04 15.56
C GLN A 226 9.16 33.45 16.97
N PRO A 227 9.89 33.05 18.04
CA PRO A 227 9.55 33.42 19.41
C PRO A 227 9.70 34.94 19.63
N PRO A 228 8.98 35.53 20.62
CA PRO A 228 9.19 36.92 21.01
C PRO A 228 10.63 37.15 21.50
N PRO A 229 11.18 38.37 21.38
CA PRO A 229 12.57 38.68 21.72
C PRO A 229 12.89 38.63 23.22
N ASP A 230 11.87 38.64 24.09
CA ASP A 230 12.05 38.50 25.54
C ASP A 230 12.07 37.01 25.92
N HIS A 231 13.20 36.57 26.48
CA HIS A 231 13.53 35.17 26.74
C HIS A 231 13.75 34.88 28.23
N GLY A 232 13.46 35.84 29.12
CA GLY A 232 13.63 35.68 30.56
C GLY A 232 15.08 35.79 31.08
N PRO A 233 15.27 35.64 32.40
CA PRO A 233 16.42 36.21 33.13
C PRO A 233 17.72 35.38 33.13
N ARG A 234 17.79 34.21 32.50
CA ARG A 234 19.03 33.44 32.35
C ARG A 234 19.07 32.73 30.99
N GLN A 235 20.07 33.06 30.18
CA GLN A 235 20.25 32.49 28.85
C GLN A 235 21.63 31.82 28.78
N ASP A 236 21.67 30.49 28.69
CA ASP A 236 22.92 29.74 28.48
C ASP A 236 23.53 30.15 27.11
N PRO A 237 24.78 30.64 27.07
CA PRO A 237 25.44 31.05 25.83
C PRO A 237 25.47 29.97 24.74
N VAL A 238 25.55 28.68 25.12
CA VAL A 238 25.57 27.54 24.20
C VAL A 238 24.19 27.32 23.56
N VAL A 239 23.12 27.40 24.36
CA VAL A 239 21.74 27.27 23.89
C VAL A 239 21.39 28.43 22.95
N MET A 240 21.81 29.65 23.30
CA MET A 240 21.60 30.84 22.46
C MET A 240 22.34 30.76 21.12
N ARG A 241 23.53 30.15 21.10
CA ARG A 241 24.26 29.90 19.85
C ARG A 241 23.47 28.95 18.94
N ARG A 242 23.07 27.78 19.47
CA ARG A 242 22.27 26.78 18.72
C ARG A 242 20.95 27.37 18.21
N PHE A 243 20.28 28.17 19.03
CA PHE A 243 19.04 28.88 18.68
C PHE A 243 19.23 29.80 17.46
N ARG A 244 20.32 30.58 17.43
CA ARG A 244 20.64 31.49 16.32
C ARG A 244 21.05 30.73 15.06
N GLU A 245 21.91 29.72 15.18
CA GLU A 245 22.42 28.92 14.06
C GLU A 245 21.30 28.13 13.35
N HIS A 246 20.31 27.65 14.11
CA HIS A 246 19.17 26.90 13.57
C HIS A 246 18.03 27.81 13.06
N GLY A 247 18.21 29.12 13.02
CA GLY A 247 17.24 30.06 12.45
C GLY A 247 16.00 30.34 13.32
N GLN A 248 16.06 30.03 14.62
CA GLN A 248 15.08 30.49 15.62
C GLN A 248 13.64 30.01 15.41
N TRP A 249 13.43 28.76 14.98
CA TRP A 249 12.10 28.24 14.61
C TRP A 249 11.21 27.80 15.78
N PHE A 250 11.77 27.61 16.97
CA PHE A 250 11.09 27.01 18.11
C PHE A 250 11.43 27.77 19.40
N PRO A 251 10.65 27.65 20.48
CA PRO A 251 11.03 28.17 21.79
C PRO A 251 12.38 27.65 22.29
N LEU A 252 13.09 28.46 23.09
CA LEU A 252 14.46 28.19 23.54
C LEU A 252 14.66 26.82 24.20
N PHE A 253 13.68 26.32 24.96
CA PHE A 253 13.78 25.01 25.60
C PHE A 253 13.96 23.84 24.61
N ASN A 254 13.62 24.02 23.32
CA ASN A 254 13.89 23.00 22.28
C ASN A 254 15.37 22.93 21.85
N TYR A 255 16.21 23.83 22.36
CA TYR A 255 17.64 23.92 22.04
C TYR A 255 18.54 23.55 23.23
N GLU A 256 17.93 23.12 24.35
CA GLU A 256 18.62 22.54 25.49
C GLU A 256 19.06 21.10 25.20
N GLU A 257 20.11 20.61 25.87
CA GLU A 257 20.72 19.31 25.55
C GLU A 257 19.74 18.13 25.59
N HIS A 258 18.78 18.16 26.52
CA HIS A 258 17.77 17.10 26.66
C HIS A 258 16.73 17.10 25.54
N ALA A 259 16.63 18.19 24.77
CA ALA A 259 15.69 18.37 23.66
C ALA A 259 16.31 18.05 22.29
N LEU A 260 17.62 17.83 22.25
CA LEU A 260 18.39 17.67 21.04
C LEU A 260 18.83 16.23 20.82
N LEU A 261 19.11 15.93 19.55
CA LEU A 261 19.82 14.73 19.16
C LEU A 261 21.30 15.03 19.00
N TRP A 262 22.13 14.05 19.34
CA TRP A 262 23.57 14.21 19.43
C TRP A 262 24.33 13.16 18.60
N LYS A 263 25.45 13.60 18.01
CA LYS A 263 26.47 12.76 17.38
C LYS A 263 27.84 13.43 17.54
N LYS A 264 28.72 12.87 18.38
CA LYS A 264 30.08 13.39 18.64
C LYS A 264 30.10 14.84 19.16
N ASP A 265 30.32 15.84 18.31
CA ASP A 265 30.29 17.26 18.69
C ASP A 265 29.10 18.00 18.07
N GLN A 266 28.26 17.29 17.31
CA GLN A 266 27.13 17.85 16.60
C GLN A 266 25.84 17.66 17.39
N TRP A 267 25.04 18.73 17.40
CA TRP A 267 23.73 18.78 18.04
C TRP A 267 22.71 19.29 17.05
N ARG A 268 21.56 18.63 16.94
CA ARG A 268 20.46 19.08 16.09
C ARG A 268 19.11 18.83 16.74
N VAL A 269 18.13 19.62 16.35
CA VAL A 269 16.74 19.33 16.72
C VAL A 269 16.24 18.10 15.96
N PRO A 270 15.29 17.34 16.52
CA PRO A 270 14.60 16.30 15.76
C PRO A 270 13.89 16.90 14.55
N ASN A 271 14.02 16.24 13.40
CA ASN A 271 13.32 16.60 12.16
C ASN A 271 11.85 16.15 12.20
N SER A 272 11.06 16.53 11.20
CA SER A 272 9.63 16.26 11.11
C SER A 272 9.31 14.77 11.11
N SER A 273 10.11 13.93 10.46
CA SER A 273 9.91 12.47 10.46
C SER A 273 10.18 11.84 11.83
N GLU A 274 11.17 12.33 12.56
CA GLU A 274 11.50 11.88 13.91
C GLU A 274 10.45 12.36 14.92
N ARG A 275 10.03 13.63 14.83
CA ARG A 275 8.94 14.18 15.64
C ARG A 275 7.63 13.42 15.43
N ALA A 276 7.33 13.03 14.19
CA ALA A 276 6.14 12.25 13.88
C ALA A 276 6.18 10.87 14.54
N GLN A 277 7.29 10.14 14.40
CA GLN A 277 7.47 8.84 15.08
C GLN A 277 7.31 8.97 16.61
N ILE A 278 7.92 10.00 17.21
CA ILE A 278 7.79 10.30 18.65
C ILE A 278 6.32 10.55 19.03
N MET A 279 5.55 11.21 18.17
CA MET A 279 4.13 11.51 18.40
C MET A 279 3.19 10.35 18.07
N GLY A 280 3.71 9.21 17.59
CA GLY A 280 2.93 8.07 17.09
C GLY A 280 2.28 8.30 15.71
N ILE A 281 2.76 9.30 14.97
CA ILE A 281 2.28 9.66 13.62
C ILE A 281 3.21 9.00 12.59
N PRO A 282 2.68 8.24 11.61
CA PRO A 282 3.49 7.69 10.54
C PRO A 282 4.17 8.81 9.72
N PRO A 283 5.51 8.80 9.51
CA PRO A 283 6.19 9.84 8.73
C PRO A 283 5.65 10.00 7.31
N ALA A 284 5.12 8.93 6.73
CA ALA A 284 4.48 8.95 5.43
C ALA A 284 3.30 9.92 5.36
N ALA A 285 2.61 10.21 6.47
CA ALA A 285 1.52 11.18 6.55
C ALA A 285 1.95 12.61 6.15
N LEU A 286 3.25 12.92 6.27
CA LEU A 286 3.82 14.25 6.02
C LEU A 286 4.28 14.47 4.57
N LYS A 287 4.31 13.43 3.74
CA LYS A 287 4.99 13.41 2.43
C LYS A 287 4.54 14.54 1.48
N TRP A 288 3.29 14.99 1.61
CA TRP A 288 2.65 15.94 0.70
C TRP A 288 2.59 17.37 1.23
N ALA A 289 3.16 17.63 2.41
CA ALA A 289 3.12 18.93 3.07
C ALA A 289 4.48 19.66 3.02
N PRO A 290 4.50 20.96 2.64
CA PRO A 290 3.45 21.70 1.96
C PRO A 290 3.40 21.32 0.47
N ARG A 291 2.29 21.61 -0.20
CA ARG A 291 2.05 21.20 -1.59
C ARG A 291 2.97 21.89 -2.61
N THR A 292 3.41 23.11 -2.30
CA THR A 292 4.30 23.94 -3.14
C THR A 292 5.36 24.62 -2.27
N PRO A 293 6.36 23.86 -1.77
CA PRO A 293 7.41 24.44 -0.96
C PRO A 293 8.29 25.35 -1.82
N ARG A 294 8.66 26.53 -1.30
CA ARG A 294 9.69 27.39 -1.93
C ARG A 294 11.09 26.86 -1.68
N SER A 295 11.29 26.10 -0.60
CA SER A 295 12.54 25.43 -0.25
C SER A 295 12.28 24.23 0.67
N GLU A 296 13.24 23.32 0.78
CA GLU A 296 13.16 22.18 1.71
C GLU A 296 13.10 22.64 3.17
N THR A 297 13.80 23.73 3.50
CA THR A 297 13.75 24.38 4.81
C THR A 297 12.33 24.84 5.17
N GLN A 298 11.62 25.47 4.23
CA GLN A 298 10.23 25.87 4.44
C GLN A 298 9.33 24.63 4.56
N ALA A 299 9.57 23.61 3.74
CA ALA A 299 8.80 22.38 3.78
C ALA A 299 8.89 21.71 5.16
N GLU A 300 10.09 21.65 5.69
CA GLU A 300 10.39 21.09 6.99
C GLU A 300 9.75 21.87 8.15
N GLN A 301 9.74 23.20 8.06
CA GLN A 301 9.05 24.06 9.03
C GLN A 301 7.54 23.81 9.05
N VAL A 302 6.91 23.69 7.88
CA VAL A 302 5.46 23.40 7.78
C VAL A 302 5.16 22.03 8.37
N ARG A 303 5.91 20.99 7.99
CA ARG A 303 5.72 19.64 8.55
C ARG A 303 5.87 19.62 10.08
N CYS A 304 6.91 20.27 10.61
CA CYS A 304 7.08 20.41 12.06
C CYS A 304 5.92 21.16 12.72
N SER A 305 5.33 22.14 12.03
CA SER A 305 4.18 22.91 12.51
C SER A 305 2.91 22.08 12.59
N LEU A 306 2.63 21.28 11.56
CA LEU A 306 1.52 20.34 11.54
C LEU A 306 1.61 19.35 12.71
N ILE A 307 2.79 18.77 12.95
CA ILE A 307 3.01 17.84 14.07
C ILE A 307 2.82 18.55 15.42
N GLY A 308 3.34 19.76 15.57
CA GLY A 308 3.20 20.54 16.81
C GLY A 308 1.74 20.83 17.18
N ASN A 309 0.91 21.06 16.15
CA ASN A 309 -0.54 21.29 16.29
C ASN A 309 -1.35 19.98 16.47
N SER A 310 -0.76 18.82 16.23
CA SER A 310 -1.47 17.53 16.29
C SER A 310 -1.51 16.93 17.71
N PHE A 311 -2.44 15.99 17.94
CA PHE A 311 -2.46 15.20 19.18
C PHE A 311 -1.34 14.16 19.24
N HIS A 312 -0.96 13.79 20.46
CA HIS A 312 -0.14 12.59 20.68
C HIS A 312 -1.01 11.35 20.50
N VAL A 313 -0.75 10.57 19.44
CA VAL A 313 -1.62 9.48 18.99
C VAL A 313 -1.90 8.46 20.09
N PRO A 314 -0.91 7.94 20.85
CA PRO A 314 -1.19 7.01 21.95
C PRO A 314 -2.09 7.59 23.04
N SER A 315 -1.93 8.86 23.39
CA SER A 315 -2.80 9.51 24.37
C SER A 315 -4.23 9.65 23.86
N CYS A 316 -4.38 9.99 22.59
CA CYS A 316 -5.69 10.08 21.92
C CYS A 316 -6.38 8.70 21.87
N MET A 317 -5.64 7.63 21.57
CA MET A 317 -6.17 6.25 21.58
C MET A 317 -6.73 5.87 22.96
N LEU A 318 -6.03 6.19 24.05
CA LEU A 318 -6.53 5.91 25.40
C LEU A 318 -7.79 6.71 25.73
N ALA A 319 -7.86 7.97 25.33
CA ALA A 319 -9.06 8.80 25.49
C ALA A 319 -10.25 8.24 24.69
N LEU A 320 -10.04 7.78 23.45
CA LEU A 320 -11.06 7.12 22.64
C LEU A 320 -11.55 5.80 23.25
N ILE A 321 -10.66 5.00 23.82
CA ILE A 321 -11.02 3.77 24.54
C ILE A 321 -11.91 4.09 25.75
N MET A 322 -11.62 5.16 26.50
CA MET A 322 -12.48 5.63 27.59
C MET A 322 -13.85 6.10 27.06
N LEU A 323 -13.84 6.88 25.98
CA LEU A 323 -15.05 7.45 25.38
C LEU A 323 -16.00 6.37 24.85
N PHE A 324 -15.48 5.37 24.15
CA PHE A 324 -16.30 4.30 23.56
C PHE A 324 -16.91 3.34 24.59
N GLN A 325 -16.44 3.36 25.84
CA GLN A 325 -17.10 2.65 26.94
C GLN A 325 -18.39 3.34 27.42
N LEU A 326 -18.64 4.58 26.98
CA LEU A 326 -19.91 5.29 27.18
C LEU A 326 -20.97 4.92 26.13
N CYS A 327 -20.65 4.00 25.21
CA CYS A 327 -21.53 3.61 24.11
C CYS A 327 -22.63 2.64 24.58
N PRO A 328 -23.92 2.98 24.43
CA PRO A 328 -25.01 2.02 24.58
C PRO A 328 -25.03 1.04 23.39
N GLN A 329 -25.84 -0.03 23.47
CA GLN A 329 -26.18 -0.87 22.30
C GLN A 329 -26.80 0.03 21.21
N ALA A 330 -26.36 -0.08 19.96
CA ALA A 330 -26.67 0.86 18.88
C ALA A 330 -27.35 0.20 17.68
N SER A 331 -28.24 0.94 17.01
CA SER A 331 -28.88 0.58 15.74
C SER A 331 -28.23 1.34 14.57
N ALA A 332 -28.25 0.80 13.35
CA ALA A 332 -27.65 1.43 12.17
C ALA A 332 -28.48 2.60 11.59
N ILE A 333 -27.83 3.58 10.98
CA ILE A 333 -28.48 4.73 10.32
C ILE A 333 -29.11 4.32 8.97
N PRO A 334 -30.40 4.64 8.73
CA PRO A 334 -31.02 4.54 7.41
C PRO A 334 -30.47 5.59 6.42
N PRO A 335 -30.15 5.25 5.16
CA PRO A 335 -29.54 6.15 4.18
C PRO A 335 -30.25 7.51 3.95
N ALA A 336 -31.57 7.56 4.04
CA ALA A 336 -32.34 8.78 3.84
C ALA A 336 -32.13 9.83 4.97
N ALA A 337 -31.91 9.36 6.20
CA ALA A 337 -31.63 10.21 7.36
C ALA A 337 -30.23 10.84 7.30
N TYR A 338 -29.26 10.14 6.69
CA TYR A 338 -27.91 10.63 6.50
C TYR A 338 -27.85 11.90 5.62
N VAL A 339 -28.60 11.93 4.51
CA VAL A 339 -28.63 13.09 3.60
C VAL A 339 -29.22 14.33 4.29
N GLY A 340 -30.25 14.14 5.13
CA GLY A 340 -30.84 15.21 5.94
C GLY A 340 -29.87 15.76 6.99
N LEU A 341 -29.17 14.88 7.71
CA LEU A 341 -28.15 15.24 8.70
C LEU A 341 -26.96 15.96 8.05
N GLU A 342 -26.42 15.43 6.95
CA GLU A 342 -25.31 16.05 6.21
C GLU A 342 -25.69 17.46 5.72
N LYS A 343 -26.90 17.62 5.13
CA LYS A 343 -27.40 18.91 4.67
C LYS A 343 -27.58 19.90 5.83
N HIS A 344 -28.12 19.47 6.96
CA HIS A 344 -28.33 20.32 8.14
C HIS A 344 -27.00 20.78 8.76
N ILE A 345 -26.04 19.86 8.93
CA ILE A 345 -24.67 20.19 9.41
C ILE A 345 -24.00 21.17 8.44
N ARG A 346 -24.15 20.98 7.12
CA ARG A 346 -23.60 21.88 6.09
C ARG A 346 -24.20 23.29 6.11
N GLN A 347 -25.44 23.45 6.56
CA GLN A 347 -26.20 24.71 6.52
C GLN A 347 -26.13 25.52 7.81
N ASN A 348 -26.09 24.86 8.98
CA ASN A 348 -26.25 25.52 10.28
C ASN A 348 -24.97 25.64 11.11
N ALA A 349 -23.96 24.79 10.86
CA ALA A 349 -22.64 25.02 11.44
C ALA A 349 -21.98 26.14 10.64
N GLN A 350 -21.91 27.36 11.19
CA GLN A 350 -21.15 28.50 10.63
C GLN A 350 -19.63 28.22 10.68
N VAL A 351 -19.22 27.19 9.96
CA VAL A 351 -17.86 26.69 9.90
C VAL A 351 -17.38 27.01 8.49
N TYR A 352 -16.31 27.80 8.40
CA TYR A 352 -15.59 28.00 7.16
C TYR A 352 -15.09 26.64 6.68
N TRP A 353 -15.82 26.05 5.73
CA TRP A 353 -15.37 24.91 4.97
C TRP A 353 -14.05 25.29 4.32
N VAL A 354 -12.99 24.53 4.57
CA VAL A 354 -11.97 24.40 3.54
C VAL A 354 -12.58 23.49 2.49
N ASP A 355 -13.44 24.10 1.68
CA ASP A 355 -13.76 23.58 0.38
C ASP A 355 -12.43 23.58 -0.38
N THR A 356 -11.80 22.41 -0.54
CA THR A 356 -10.67 22.28 -1.46
C THR A 356 -11.09 22.48 -2.92
N GLN A 357 -12.35 22.85 -3.21
CA GLN A 357 -12.59 23.78 -4.29
C GLN A 357 -12.07 25.18 -3.90
N MET A 358 -10.76 25.38 -4.12
CA MET A 358 -10.30 26.67 -4.62
C MET A 358 -11.02 26.97 -5.96
N ARG A 359 -12.30 27.36 -5.92
CA ARG A 359 -12.98 28.07 -7.00
C ARG A 359 -12.76 29.56 -6.77
N GLY A 360 -12.29 30.25 -7.81
CA GLY A 360 -12.20 31.70 -7.85
C GLY A 360 -10.87 32.26 -8.32
N ARG A 361 -9.84 32.34 -7.45
CA ARG A 361 -8.71 33.26 -7.69
C ARG A 361 -7.38 32.65 -8.14
N GLN A 362 -7.12 31.34 -7.97
CA GLN A 362 -5.91 30.69 -8.51
C GLN A 362 -6.10 30.07 -9.92
N LEU A 363 -7.32 30.10 -10.45
CA LEU A 363 -7.69 29.37 -11.67
C LEU A 363 -7.06 29.97 -12.94
N ALA A 364 -6.88 31.29 -13.01
CA ALA A 364 -6.25 31.96 -14.15
C ALA A 364 -4.78 31.52 -14.34
N TYR A 365 -4.06 31.28 -13.23
CA TYR A 365 -2.63 30.98 -13.25
C TYR A 365 -2.35 29.50 -13.63
N LYS A 366 -3.20 28.56 -13.18
CA LYS A 366 -3.07 27.13 -13.54
C LYS A 366 -3.50 26.82 -14.97
N VAL A 367 -4.56 27.48 -15.48
CA VAL A 367 -4.95 27.37 -16.89
C VAL A 367 -3.86 27.94 -17.81
N GLN A 368 -3.25 29.09 -17.45
CA GLN A 368 -2.10 29.61 -18.19
C GLN A 368 -0.88 28.69 -18.14
N ALA A 369 -0.58 28.05 -17.00
CA ALA A 369 0.56 27.15 -16.87
C ALA A 369 0.38 25.84 -17.65
N ILE A 370 -0.82 25.26 -17.66
CA ILE A 370 -1.14 24.06 -18.46
C ILE A 370 -1.13 24.40 -19.95
N CYS A 371 -1.68 25.54 -20.36
CA CYS A 371 -1.64 26.00 -21.75
C CYS A 371 -0.21 26.36 -22.22
N LYS A 372 0.66 26.88 -21.34
CA LYS A 372 2.07 27.17 -21.66
C LYS A 372 2.95 25.92 -21.71
N ALA A 373 2.57 24.84 -21.04
CA ALA A 373 3.33 23.58 -21.01
C ALA A 373 3.00 22.63 -22.19
N MET A 374 2.13 23.02 -23.12
CA MET A 374 1.82 22.25 -24.33
C MET A 374 2.82 22.58 -25.44
N HIS A 375 3.99 21.93 -25.44
CA HIS A 375 4.83 21.80 -26.64
C HIS A 375 4.78 20.34 -27.13
N PRO A 376 4.53 20.07 -28.43
CA PRO A 376 3.99 18.80 -28.88
C PRO A 376 5.06 17.81 -29.33
N ASP A 377 4.98 16.58 -28.84
CA ASP A 377 5.22 15.42 -29.70
C ASP A 377 4.02 15.32 -30.66
N VAL A 378 4.22 15.73 -31.91
CA VAL A 378 3.18 15.83 -32.95
C VAL A 378 2.48 14.50 -33.17
N ALA A 379 3.18 13.37 -33.05
CA ALA A 379 2.61 12.04 -33.23
C ALA A 379 1.70 11.65 -32.05
N ALA A 380 2.12 11.97 -30.82
CA ALA A 380 1.30 11.72 -29.63
C ALA A 380 0.04 12.59 -29.59
N VAL A 381 0.13 13.86 -30.03
CA VAL A 381 -1.01 14.79 -30.11
C VAL A 381 -1.99 14.37 -31.20
N ALA A 382 -1.51 13.96 -32.38
CA ALA A 382 -2.36 13.45 -33.46
C ALA A 382 -3.15 12.19 -33.03
N LYS A 383 -2.48 11.26 -32.34
CA LYS A 383 -3.12 10.05 -31.80
C LYS A 383 -4.16 10.37 -30.72
N ALA A 384 -3.86 11.29 -29.80
CA ALA A 384 -4.81 11.72 -28.77
C ALA A 384 -6.04 12.42 -29.38
N LYS A 385 -5.85 13.25 -30.42
CA LYS A 385 -6.93 13.89 -31.18
C LYS A 385 -7.81 12.84 -31.87
N ALA A 386 -7.23 11.88 -32.57
CA ALA A 386 -7.97 10.82 -33.26
C ALA A 386 -8.86 10.02 -32.30
N ILE A 387 -8.29 9.51 -31.20
CA ILE A 387 -9.04 8.74 -30.19
C ILE A 387 -10.18 9.58 -29.58
N THR A 388 -9.93 10.87 -29.31
CA THR A 388 -10.93 11.75 -28.71
C THR A 388 -12.07 12.06 -29.68
N LEU A 389 -11.79 12.20 -30.97
CA LEU A 389 -12.80 12.40 -32.00
C LEU A 389 -13.62 11.14 -32.28
N ASP A 390 -13.00 9.96 -32.18
CA ASP A 390 -13.71 8.69 -32.21
C ASP A 390 -14.69 8.59 -31.03
N GLU A 391 -14.28 8.96 -29.80
CA GLU A 391 -15.17 9.00 -28.62
C GLU A 391 -16.35 9.98 -28.79
N VAL A 392 -16.16 11.10 -29.49
CA VAL A 392 -17.25 12.04 -29.82
C VAL A 392 -18.20 11.43 -30.86
N ARG A 393 -17.67 10.82 -31.92
CA ARG A 393 -18.47 10.15 -32.95
C ARG A 393 -19.31 9.02 -32.37
N ASP A 394 -18.75 8.30 -31.40
CA ASP A 394 -19.40 7.18 -30.72
C ASP A 394 -20.38 7.65 -29.60
N GLY A 395 -20.56 8.97 -29.42
CA GLY A 395 -21.49 9.56 -28.44
C GLY A 395 -21.02 9.51 -26.98
N LEU A 396 -19.79 9.02 -26.73
CA LEU A 396 -19.19 8.88 -25.40
C LEU A 396 -18.67 10.22 -24.83
N ALA A 397 -18.49 11.22 -25.70
CA ALA A 397 -18.04 12.55 -25.35
C ALA A 397 -18.76 13.62 -26.18
N ALA A 398 -18.75 14.87 -25.70
CA ALA A 398 -19.36 16.01 -26.40
C ALA A 398 -18.31 17.08 -26.72
N GLY A 399 -18.39 17.67 -27.92
CA GLY A 399 -17.48 18.69 -28.43
C GLY A 399 -17.01 18.36 -29.85
N PRO A 400 -15.81 18.84 -30.28
CA PRO A 400 -14.89 19.68 -29.52
C PRO A 400 -15.40 21.12 -29.36
N PHE A 401 -15.21 21.69 -28.18
CA PHE A 401 -15.58 23.07 -27.84
C PHE A 401 -14.36 23.99 -27.75
N THR A 402 -14.56 25.27 -28.04
CA THR A 402 -13.60 26.34 -27.72
C THR A 402 -13.80 26.84 -26.29
N LYS A 403 -12.80 27.52 -25.73
CA LYS A 403 -12.89 28.14 -24.39
C LYS A 403 -14.12 29.06 -24.25
N PRO A 404 -14.41 29.99 -25.19
CA PRO A 404 -15.61 30.84 -25.10
C PRO A 404 -16.92 30.06 -25.12
N GLN A 405 -16.99 28.95 -25.86
CA GLN A 405 -18.18 28.08 -25.88
C GLN A 405 -18.39 27.38 -24.53
N LEU A 406 -17.32 26.90 -23.89
CA LEU A 406 -17.41 26.33 -22.55
C LEU A 406 -17.74 27.38 -21.48
N ASP A 407 -17.14 28.57 -21.58
CA ASP A 407 -17.45 29.69 -20.69
C ASP A 407 -18.92 30.12 -20.81
N SER A 408 -19.52 30.02 -22.01
CA SER A 408 -20.94 30.28 -22.23
C SER A 408 -21.85 29.17 -21.70
N LEU A 409 -21.41 27.91 -21.73
CA LEU A 409 -22.22 26.75 -21.32
C LEU A 409 -22.20 26.52 -19.81
N PHE A 410 -21.05 26.73 -19.17
CA PHE A 410 -20.82 26.37 -17.76
C PHE A 410 -20.50 27.58 -16.87
N GLY A 411 -20.27 28.76 -17.47
CA GLY A 411 -19.85 29.97 -16.79
C GLY A 411 -18.31 30.12 -16.76
N PRO A 412 -17.76 31.34 -16.93
CA PRO A 412 -16.33 31.57 -16.91
C PRO A 412 -15.68 31.09 -15.60
N GLY A 413 -14.72 30.17 -15.70
CA GLY A 413 -13.99 29.63 -14.56
C GLY A 413 -14.71 28.55 -13.74
N ASN A 414 -15.85 28.05 -14.22
CA ASN A 414 -16.61 26.97 -13.57
C ASN A 414 -16.34 25.57 -14.16
N TRP A 415 -15.32 25.43 -15.02
CA TRP A 415 -14.93 24.15 -15.63
C TRP A 415 -13.41 23.99 -15.62
N ILE A 416 -12.93 22.74 -15.51
CA ILE A 416 -11.51 22.41 -15.32
C ILE A 416 -11.05 21.37 -16.36
N PRO A 417 -10.02 21.68 -17.18
CA PRO A 417 -9.44 20.72 -18.11
C PRO A 417 -8.44 19.77 -17.42
N MET A 418 -8.44 18.51 -17.80
CA MET A 418 -7.50 17.47 -17.38
C MET A 418 -6.69 16.93 -18.57
N ARG A 419 -5.51 16.37 -18.27
CA ARG A 419 -4.65 15.64 -19.23
C ARG A 419 -4.90 14.13 -19.09
N ARG A 420 -4.84 13.39 -20.20
CA ARG A 420 -5.05 11.91 -20.22
C ARG A 420 -3.82 11.21 -19.62
N PHE A 421 -4.00 10.40 -18.57
CA PHE A 421 -2.93 9.66 -17.87
C PHE A 421 -3.31 8.18 -17.65
N MET A 422 -2.33 7.31 -17.34
CA MET A 422 -2.55 5.92 -16.89
C MET A 422 -2.16 5.75 -15.42
N LEU A 423 -2.90 4.94 -14.67
CA LEU A 423 -2.74 4.72 -13.22
C LEU A 423 -2.85 3.23 -12.87
N LEU A 424 -2.06 2.76 -11.90
CA LEU A 424 -2.06 1.40 -11.32
C LEU A 424 -2.52 1.49 -9.86
N GLN A 425 -3.52 0.70 -9.45
CA GLN A 425 -4.01 0.61 -8.07
C GLN A 425 -4.31 -0.85 -7.68
N ALA A 426 -4.18 -1.16 -6.38
CA ALA A 426 -4.43 -2.48 -5.82
C ALA A 426 -5.93 -2.68 -5.55
N ILE A 427 -6.57 -3.47 -6.40
CA ILE A 427 -7.96 -3.94 -6.28
C ILE A 427 -7.92 -5.46 -6.30
N TYR A 428 -8.81 -6.13 -5.56
CA TYR A 428 -8.93 -7.59 -5.63
C TYR A 428 -9.29 -7.98 -7.06
N THR A 429 -8.38 -8.70 -7.70
CA THR A 429 -8.47 -9.08 -9.10
C THR A 429 -8.18 -10.57 -9.19
N ILE A 430 -8.91 -11.28 -10.04
CA ILE A 430 -8.75 -12.73 -10.17
C ILE A 430 -7.52 -13.06 -11.04
N SER A 431 -6.86 -14.18 -10.77
CA SER A 431 -5.80 -14.68 -11.64
C SER A 431 -6.35 -15.70 -12.64
N PRO A 432 -5.62 -15.99 -13.73
CA PRO A 432 -5.95 -17.08 -14.64
C PRO A 432 -6.05 -18.46 -13.96
N ASP A 433 -5.50 -18.62 -12.76
CA ASP A 433 -5.63 -19.85 -11.95
C ASP A 433 -7.08 -20.15 -11.54
N PHE A 434 -8.01 -19.19 -11.66
CA PHE A 434 -9.44 -19.45 -11.47
C PHE A 434 -9.93 -20.63 -12.31
N VAL A 435 -9.55 -20.67 -13.59
CA VAL A 435 -9.98 -21.75 -14.50
C VAL A 435 -9.47 -23.09 -13.99
N ALA A 436 -8.22 -23.13 -13.53
CA ALA A 436 -7.64 -24.33 -12.93
C ALA A 436 -8.39 -24.78 -11.68
N ALA A 437 -8.67 -23.85 -10.76
CA ALA A 437 -9.35 -24.15 -9.50
C ALA A 437 -10.80 -24.63 -9.74
N ALA A 438 -11.53 -23.96 -10.63
CA ALA A 438 -12.89 -24.33 -10.99
C ALA A 438 -12.94 -25.68 -11.72
N CYS A 439 -12.03 -25.93 -12.69
CA CYS A 439 -11.92 -27.23 -13.35
C CYS A 439 -11.60 -28.34 -12.34
N LYS A 440 -10.63 -28.13 -11.45
CA LYS A 440 -10.24 -29.09 -10.42
C LYS A 440 -11.40 -29.42 -9.48
N PHE A 441 -12.15 -28.42 -9.06
CA PHE A 441 -13.34 -28.62 -8.22
C PHE A 441 -14.39 -29.48 -8.94
N CYS A 442 -14.73 -29.14 -10.19
CA CYS A 442 -15.76 -29.89 -10.92
C CYS A 442 -15.30 -31.31 -11.30
N ILE A 443 -14.05 -31.49 -11.73
CA ILE A 443 -13.48 -32.80 -12.02
C ILE A 443 -13.47 -33.67 -10.77
N GLY A 444 -13.08 -33.12 -9.62
CA GLY A 444 -13.14 -33.85 -8.35
C GLY A 444 -14.55 -34.32 -8.01
N LEU A 445 -15.55 -33.45 -8.17
CA LEU A 445 -16.96 -33.84 -7.96
C LEU A 445 -17.44 -34.92 -8.92
N LEU A 446 -17.00 -34.89 -10.18
CA LEU A 446 -17.36 -35.92 -11.17
C LEU A 446 -16.70 -37.27 -10.85
N GLN A 447 -15.45 -37.25 -10.38
CA GLN A 447 -14.72 -38.45 -9.95
C GLN A 447 -15.34 -39.12 -8.72
N ASP A 448 -16.04 -38.36 -7.87
CA ASP A 448 -16.81 -38.93 -6.76
C ASP A 448 -18.09 -39.66 -7.25
N LEU A 449 -18.50 -39.46 -8.50
CA LEU A 449 -19.75 -39.99 -9.08
C LEU A 449 -19.54 -41.07 -10.15
N GLU A 450 -18.50 -40.94 -10.98
CA GLU A 450 -18.18 -41.84 -12.09
C GLU A 450 -16.67 -42.18 -12.08
N ASP A 451 -16.33 -43.45 -12.37
CA ASP A 451 -14.93 -43.92 -12.40
C ASP A 451 -14.11 -43.24 -13.52
N ASP A 452 -14.74 -43.03 -14.69
CA ASP A 452 -14.16 -42.35 -15.84
C ASP A 452 -14.84 -41.00 -16.08
N LEU A 453 -14.07 -39.97 -16.43
CA LEU A 453 -14.64 -38.66 -16.75
C LEU A 453 -15.39 -38.70 -18.09
N PRO A 454 -16.68 -38.37 -18.13
CA PRO A 454 -17.47 -38.52 -19.34
C PRO A 454 -17.18 -37.42 -20.37
N MET A 455 -17.24 -37.76 -21.67
CA MET A 455 -16.96 -36.81 -22.75
C MET A 455 -17.87 -35.57 -22.76
N TRP A 456 -19.09 -35.69 -22.23
CA TRP A 456 -20.02 -34.56 -22.15
C TRP A 456 -19.58 -33.50 -21.12
N ALA A 457 -18.65 -33.84 -20.22
CA ALA A 457 -18.07 -32.96 -19.22
C ALA A 457 -16.73 -32.35 -19.69
N GLU A 458 -16.44 -32.31 -21.00
CA GLU A 458 -15.24 -31.63 -21.51
C GLU A 458 -15.27 -30.13 -21.15
N PRO A 459 -14.29 -29.62 -20.39
CA PRO A 459 -14.30 -28.24 -19.93
C PRO A 459 -13.88 -27.29 -21.05
N HIS A 460 -14.70 -26.28 -21.29
CA HIS A 460 -14.48 -25.21 -22.27
C HIS A 460 -14.40 -23.86 -21.56
N VAL A 461 -13.62 -22.93 -22.12
CA VAL A 461 -13.53 -21.55 -21.63
C VAL A 461 -14.02 -20.58 -22.69
N GLY A 462 -14.92 -19.69 -22.29
CA GLY A 462 -15.35 -18.52 -23.04
C GLY A 462 -14.84 -17.24 -22.40
N THR A 463 -14.72 -16.18 -23.19
CA THR A 463 -14.27 -14.87 -22.72
C THR A 463 -15.09 -13.74 -23.31
N GLU A 464 -15.35 -12.71 -22.51
CA GLU A 464 -16.04 -11.50 -22.94
C GLU A 464 -15.25 -10.27 -22.48
N ASP A 465 -15.31 -9.18 -23.24
CA ASP A 465 -14.64 -7.90 -22.94
C ASP A 465 -15.70 -6.79 -22.98
N MET A 466 -15.66 -5.88 -22.01
CA MET A 466 -16.59 -4.76 -21.95
C MET A 466 -16.12 -3.58 -22.80
N LYS A 467 -16.89 -3.21 -23.83
CA LYS A 467 -16.51 -2.18 -24.80
C LYS A 467 -16.25 -0.82 -24.14
N ALA A 468 -15.02 -0.32 -24.21
CA ALA A 468 -14.65 0.97 -23.60
C ALA A 468 -14.89 1.08 -22.07
N ALA A 469 -15.09 -0.05 -21.37
CA ALA A 469 -15.05 -0.20 -19.92
C ALA A 469 -15.65 1.00 -19.13
N TYR A 470 -14.78 1.83 -18.54
CA TYR A 470 -15.14 2.98 -17.71
C TYR A 470 -16.09 3.97 -18.42
N ARG A 471 -16.03 4.05 -19.75
CA ARG A 471 -16.88 4.94 -20.56
C ARG A 471 -18.35 4.53 -20.61
N GLN A 472 -18.71 3.37 -20.08
CA GLN A 472 -20.10 2.96 -19.99
C GLN A 472 -20.78 3.45 -18.71
N LEU A 473 -20.02 3.92 -17.72
CA LEU A 473 -20.57 4.33 -16.44
C LEU A 473 -20.68 5.86 -16.35
N PRO A 474 -21.88 6.38 -16.03
CA PRO A 474 -22.10 7.82 -15.91
C PRO A 474 -21.35 8.39 -14.70
N ASN A 475 -20.94 9.65 -14.81
CA ASN A 475 -20.51 10.42 -13.64
C ASN A 475 -21.70 11.13 -13.00
N ASP A 476 -21.55 11.51 -11.74
CA ASP A 476 -22.50 12.37 -11.05
C ASP A 476 -22.61 13.72 -11.80
N PRO A 477 -23.82 14.19 -12.18
CA PRO A 477 -24.01 15.46 -12.86
C PRO A 477 -23.37 16.66 -12.15
N ASP A 478 -23.30 16.64 -10.82
CA ASP A 478 -22.72 17.73 -10.03
C ASP A 478 -21.17 17.79 -10.18
N GLU A 479 -20.55 16.70 -10.63
CA GLU A 479 -19.11 16.60 -10.87
C GLU A 479 -18.69 16.93 -12.31
N GLN A 480 -19.63 17.25 -13.20
CA GLN A 480 -19.37 17.57 -14.63
C GLN A 480 -18.32 18.66 -14.83
N THR A 481 -18.24 19.62 -13.91
CA THR A 481 -17.27 20.71 -13.94
C THR A 481 -15.79 20.25 -13.95
N GLY A 482 -15.50 19.03 -13.48
CA GLY A 482 -14.16 18.44 -13.47
C GLY A 482 -13.86 17.47 -14.63
N LEU A 483 -14.79 17.28 -15.57
CA LEU A 483 -14.76 16.18 -16.54
C LEU A 483 -14.45 16.65 -17.98
N PHE A 484 -13.56 17.64 -18.12
CA PHE A 484 -13.12 18.12 -19.43
C PHE A 484 -11.73 17.62 -19.78
N ILE A 485 -11.52 17.16 -21.02
CA ILE A 485 -10.19 16.88 -21.57
C ILE A 485 -9.77 18.05 -22.46
N ALA A 486 -8.55 18.54 -22.28
CA ALA A 486 -7.94 19.51 -23.20
C ALA A 486 -6.94 18.83 -24.15
N PHE A 487 -7.00 19.17 -25.44
CA PHE A 487 -5.98 18.78 -26.41
C PHE A 487 -5.66 19.95 -27.35
N TYR A 488 -4.44 19.99 -27.87
CA TYR A 488 -4.04 21.00 -28.86
C TYR A 488 -4.46 20.54 -30.25
N ASP A 489 -5.21 21.38 -30.98
CA ASP A 489 -5.55 21.13 -32.37
C ASP A 489 -4.48 21.73 -33.28
N PRO A 490 -3.66 20.92 -33.99
CA PRO A 490 -2.59 21.42 -34.84
C PRO A 490 -3.09 22.17 -36.07
N ASN A 491 -4.34 21.95 -36.50
CA ASN A 491 -4.90 22.60 -37.68
C ASN A 491 -5.38 24.02 -37.36
N ASP A 492 -6.00 24.19 -36.19
CA ASP A 492 -6.56 25.46 -35.74
C ASP A 492 -5.61 26.23 -34.81
N HIS A 493 -4.42 25.67 -34.56
CA HIS A 493 -3.40 26.20 -33.67
C HIS A 493 -3.88 26.60 -32.26
N GLN A 494 -4.91 25.93 -31.75
CA GLN A 494 -5.57 26.28 -30.48
C GLN A 494 -5.88 25.05 -29.63
N VAL A 495 -5.96 25.25 -28.31
CA VAL A 495 -6.41 24.20 -27.37
C VAL A 495 -7.94 24.07 -27.46
N LYS A 496 -8.40 22.85 -27.74
CA LYS A 496 -9.81 22.46 -27.74
C LYS A 496 -10.13 21.59 -26.53
N TYR A 497 -11.40 21.59 -26.16
CA TYR A 497 -11.89 20.91 -24.96
C TYR A 497 -13.04 19.97 -25.29
N VAL A 498 -13.08 18.83 -24.60
CA VAL A 498 -14.12 17.82 -24.76
C VAL A 498 -14.70 17.47 -23.40
N HIS A 499 -16.02 17.50 -23.28
CA HIS A 499 -16.73 17.15 -22.06
C HIS A 499 -17.01 15.64 -22.03
N LEU A 500 -16.63 14.98 -20.95
CA LEU A 500 -16.83 13.55 -20.76
C LEU A 500 -18.12 13.30 -19.99
N ARG A 501 -19.01 12.50 -20.57
CA ARG A 501 -20.27 12.11 -19.93
C ARG A 501 -20.13 10.89 -19.01
N ALA A 502 -19.07 10.12 -19.21
CA ALA A 502 -18.77 8.89 -18.49
C ALA A 502 -17.35 8.89 -17.89
N HIS A 503 -17.06 7.95 -17.00
CA HIS A 503 -15.83 7.95 -16.23
C HIS A 503 -14.57 8.07 -17.12
N PRO A 504 -13.63 9.00 -16.83
CA PRO A 504 -12.38 9.14 -17.59
C PRO A 504 -11.38 8.01 -17.32
N PHE A 505 -10.68 7.58 -18.37
CA PHE A 505 -9.44 6.83 -18.22
C PHE A 505 -8.37 7.69 -17.53
N GLY A 506 -7.72 7.13 -16.52
CA GLY A 506 -6.68 7.82 -15.75
C GLY A 506 -7.15 8.49 -14.46
N LEU A 507 -8.45 8.52 -14.17
CA LEU A 507 -8.95 8.96 -12.87
C LEU A 507 -8.93 7.78 -11.90
N SER A 508 -8.25 7.92 -10.76
CA SER A 508 -8.15 6.84 -9.76
C SER A 508 -9.52 6.37 -9.27
N ALA A 509 -10.46 7.30 -9.07
CA ALA A 509 -11.82 6.98 -8.65
C ALA A 509 -12.60 6.19 -9.71
N ALA A 510 -12.31 6.39 -11.01
CA ALA A 510 -12.99 5.67 -12.09
C ALA A 510 -12.77 4.16 -12.00
N VAL A 511 -11.55 3.72 -11.67
CA VAL A 511 -11.21 2.30 -11.54
C VAL A 511 -11.98 1.64 -10.39
N LEU A 512 -12.03 2.31 -9.23
CA LEU A 512 -12.74 1.81 -8.04
C LEU A 512 -14.26 1.76 -8.25
N ASN A 513 -14.82 2.83 -8.81
CA ASN A 513 -16.26 2.92 -9.07
C ASN A 513 -16.68 1.91 -10.13
N PHE A 514 -15.88 1.78 -11.20
CA PHE A 514 -16.16 0.83 -12.26
C PHE A 514 -16.15 -0.61 -11.78
N ASN A 515 -15.14 -1.03 -11.04
CA ASN A 515 -14.97 -2.45 -10.73
C ASN A 515 -16.13 -3.03 -9.89
N ARG A 516 -16.96 -2.18 -9.26
CA ARG A 516 -18.20 -2.60 -8.59
C ARG A 516 -19.20 -3.24 -9.55
N VAL A 517 -19.25 -2.77 -10.80
CA VAL A 517 -20.22 -3.23 -11.81
C VAL A 517 -19.85 -4.62 -12.35
N PRO A 518 -18.63 -4.88 -12.83
CA PRO A 518 -18.17 -6.24 -13.15
C PRO A 518 -18.25 -7.23 -11.98
N CYS A 519 -18.03 -6.78 -10.74
CA CYS A 519 -18.19 -7.65 -9.57
C CYS A 519 -19.67 -8.01 -9.34
N LEU A 520 -20.58 -7.05 -9.47
CA LEU A 520 -22.02 -7.27 -9.34
C LEU A 520 -22.52 -8.21 -10.45
N SER A 521 -22.14 -7.96 -11.70
CA SER A 521 -22.55 -8.78 -12.84
C SER A 521 -22.08 -10.23 -12.70
N THR A 522 -20.83 -10.44 -12.31
CA THR A 522 -20.27 -11.76 -11.98
C THR A 522 -21.05 -12.43 -10.85
N ALA A 523 -21.38 -11.68 -9.79
CA ALA A 523 -22.14 -12.20 -8.65
C ALA A 523 -23.57 -12.61 -9.02
N VAL A 524 -24.23 -11.85 -9.90
CA VAL A 524 -25.58 -12.14 -10.44
C VAL A 524 -25.53 -13.41 -11.28
N VAL A 525 -24.61 -13.50 -12.23
CA VAL A 525 -24.51 -14.65 -13.14
C VAL A 525 -24.19 -15.95 -12.38
N ARG A 526 -23.28 -15.90 -11.40
CA ARG A 526 -22.99 -17.05 -10.52
C ARG A 526 -24.21 -17.52 -9.73
N ARG A 527 -25.03 -16.60 -9.21
CA ARG A 527 -26.16 -16.93 -8.32
C ARG A 527 -27.42 -17.34 -9.07
N LEU A 528 -27.71 -16.69 -10.19
CA LEU A 528 -28.95 -16.91 -10.92
C LEU A 528 -28.84 -18.03 -11.96
N ALA A 529 -27.65 -18.25 -12.53
CA ALA A 529 -27.44 -19.24 -13.57
C ALA A 529 -26.45 -20.35 -13.19
N ALA A 530 -25.91 -20.35 -11.97
CA ALA A 530 -24.93 -21.33 -11.50
C ALA A 530 -23.68 -21.45 -12.40
N VAL A 531 -23.32 -20.38 -13.11
CA VAL A 531 -22.20 -20.37 -14.06
C VAL A 531 -20.88 -20.05 -13.35
N ALA A 532 -19.84 -20.84 -13.65
CA ALA A 532 -18.47 -20.58 -13.19
C ALA A 532 -17.82 -19.43 -13.97
N THR A 533 -18.30 -18.21 -13.76
CA THR A 533 -17.77 -16.98 -14.37
C THR A 533 -16.83 -16.23 -13.43
N CYS A 534 -15.93 -15.41 -13.95
CA CYS A 534 -15.08 -14.50 -13.20
C CYS A 534 -14.82 -13.21 -13.98
N ASN A 535 -14.28 -12.19 -13.31
CA ASN A 535 -13.91 -10.94 -13.93
C ASN A 535 -12.54 -10.41 -13.47
N TYR A 536 -11.85 -9.73 -14.38
CA TYR A 536 -10.67 -8.91 -14.14
C TYR A 536 -10.90 -7.55 -14.80
N PHE A 537 -11.35 -6.56 -14.03
CA PHE A 537 -11.86 -5.30 -14.57
C PHE A 537 -12.94 -5.53 -15.64
N ASP A 538 -12.65 -5.20 -16.89
CA ASP A 538 -13.51 -5.32 -18.07
C ASP A 538 -13.44 -6.68 -18.78
N ASP A 539 -12.45 -7.53 -18.44
CA ASP A 539 -12.33 -8.90 -18.94
C ASP A 539 -13.18 -9.86 -18.11
N PHE A 540 -13.94 -10.73 -18.77
CA PHE A 540 -14.71 -11.81 -18.14
C PHE A 540 -14.27 -13.16 -18.68
N GLY A 541 -14.15 -14.15 -17.79
CA GLY A 541 -13.85 -15.53 -18.14
C GLY A 541 -14.97 -16.45 -17.66
N VAL A 542 -15.48 -17.31 -18.52
CA VAL A 542 -16.53 -18.29 -18.22
C VAL A 542 -15.97 -19.68 -18.43
N LEU A 543 -15.98 -20.49 -17.38
CA LEU A 543 -15.78 -21.93 -17.48
C LEU A 543 -17.16 -22.60 -17.59
N ASP A 544 -17.31 -23.48 -18.56
CA ASP A 544 -18.51 -24.31 -18.74
C ASP A 544 -18.12 -25.66 -19.35
N PHE A 545 -19.07 -26.57 -19.51
CA PHE A 545 -18.85 -27.88 -20.13
C PHE A 545 -19.44 -27.95 -21.53
N VAL A 546 -18.92 -28.84 -22.38
CA VAL A 546 -19.42 -29.02 -23.75
C VAL A 546 -20.92 -29.33 -23.79
N CYS A 547 -21.46 -30.04 -22.78
CA CYS A 547 -22.89 -30.31 -22.66
C CYS A 547 -23.76 -29.06 -22.51
N ALA A 548 -23.22 -27.96 -21.96
CA ALA A 548 -23.93 -26.70 -21.76
C ALA A 548 -24.06 -25.88 -23.05
N ARG A 549 -23.30 -26.23 -24.11
CA ARG A 549 -23.40 -25.62 -25.45
C ARG A 549 -23.33 -24.08 -25.43
N GLY A 550 -22.57 -23.52 -24.47
CA GLY A 550 -22.40 -22.07 -24.33
C GLY A 550 -23.54 -21.33 -23.63
N SER A 551 -24.44 -22.03 -22.94
CA SER A 551 -25.52 -21.40 -22.15
C SER A 551 -24.97 -20.40 -21.13
N GLY A 552 -23.84 -20.71 -20.47
CA GLY A 552 -23.25 -19.82 -19.48
C GLY A 552 -22.79 -18.47 -20.05
N VAL A 553 -22.11 -18.48 -21.21
CA VAL A 553 -21.69 -17.25 -21.89
C VAL A 553 -22.90 -16.48 -22.43
N SER A 554 -23.93 -17.19 -22.91
CA SER A 554 -25.17 -16.57 -23.36
C SER A 554 -25.89 -15.85 -22.23
N PHE A 555 -25.97 -16.46 -21.04
CA PHE A 555 -26.57 -15.83 -19.87
C PHE A 555 -25.75 -14.63 -19.40
N LEU A 556 -24.41 -14.72 -19.41
CA LEU A 556 -23.54 -13.60 -19.08
C LEU A 556 -23.81 -12.40 -19.99
N ARG A 557 -23.94 -12.64 -21.31
CA ARG A 557 -24.24 -11.59 -22.30
C ARG A 557 -25.61 -10.97 -22.04
N GLU A 558 -26.63 -11.78 -21.77
CA GLU A 558 -27.97 -11.28 -21.48
C GLU A 558 -28.01 -10.46 -20.18
N ALA A 559 -27.32 -10.93 -19.12
CA ALA A 559 -27.20 -10.16 -17.89
C ALA A 559 -26.56 -8.78 -18.13
N HIS A 560 -25.49 -8.72 -18.92
CA HIS A 560 -24.84 -7.46 -19.32
C HIS A 560 -25.80 -6.57 -20.12
N ASN A 561 -26.51 -7.12 -21.09
CA ASN A 561 -27.52 -6.41 -21.87
C ASN A 561 -28.60 -5.79 -20.97
N LEU A 562 -29.14 -6.55 -20.02
CA LEU A 562 -30.14 -6.08 -19.05
C LEU A 562 -29.61 -4.98 -18.11
N MET A 563 -28.31 -4.99 -17.81
CA MET A 563 -27.65 -3.92 -17.04
C MET A 563 -27.31 -2.69 -17.89
N GLY A 564 -27.61 -2.71 -19.19
CA GLY A 564 -27.25 -1.63 -20.12
C GLY A 564 -25.75 -1.60 -20.46
N LEU A 565 -25.04 -2.71 -20.29
CA LEU A 565 -23.62 -2.84 -20.56
C LEU A 565 -23.39 -3.43 -21.96
N VAL A 566 -22.44 -2.86 -22.68
CA VAL A 566 -22.08 -3.25 -24.05
C VAL A 566 -20.81 -4.10 -24.04
N LEU A 567 -20.89 -5.31 -24.58
CA LEU A 567 -19.74 -6.18 -24.78
C LEU A 567 -19.10 -5.95 -26.16
N ASP A 568 -17.79 -6.12 -26.26
CA ASP A 568 -17.04 -5.97 -27.51
C ASP A 568 -17.15 -7.23 -28.36
N ALA A 569 -17.99 -7.17 -29.40
CA ALA A 569 -18.25 -8.26 -30.33
C ALA A 569 -16.98 -8.81 -31.01
N VAL A 570 -15.95 -7.97 -31.22
CA VAL A 570 -14.70 -8.37 -31.90
C VAL A 570 -13.80 -9.17 -30.98
N LYS A 571 -13.85 -8.90 -29.68
CA LYS A 571 -13.02 -9.56 -28.66
C LYS A 571 -13.69 -10.77 -28.01
N GLN A 572 -14.88 -11.16 -28.46
CA GLN A 572 -15.57 -12.32 -27.93
C GLN A 572 -14.78 -13.60 -28.18
N GLY A 573 -14.58 -14.37 -27.12
CA GLY A 573 -14.04 -15.70 -27.16
C GLY A 573 -15.17 -16.71 -26.98
N PRO A 574 -15.65 -17.39 -28.03
CA PRO A 574 -16.64 -18.45 -27.86
C PRO A 574 -16.06 -19.59 -27.02
N MET A 575 -16.94 -20.38 -26.42
CA MET A 575 -16.55 -21.57 -25.64
C MET A 575 -15.67 -22.49 -26.51
N ALA A 576 -14.48 -22.82 -26.02
CA ALA A 576 -13.60 -23.82 -26.62
C ALA A 576 -12.62 -24.38 -25.59
N THR A 577 -11.97 -25.50 -25.92
CA THR A 577 -10.89 -26.09 -25.11
C THR A 577 -9.62 -25.23 -25.08
N GLN A 578 -9.43 -24.33 -26.04
CA GLN A 578 -8.32 -23.40 -26.07
C GLN A 578 -8.81 -21.95 -26.15
N ARG A 579 -8.39 -21.11 -25.21
CA ARG A 579 -8.82 -19.71 -25.19
C ARG A 579 -7.78 -18.77 -24.58
N HIS A 580 -7.68 -17.57 -25.15
CA HIS A 580 -6.90 -16.48 -24.57
C HIS A 580 -7.70 -15.81 -23.45
N PHE A 581 -7.15 -15.76 -22.24
CA PHE A 581 -7.75 -15.06 -21.11
C PHE A 581 -6.67 -14.29 -20.34
N LEU A 582 -6.92 -13.02 -20.02
CA LEU A 582 -5.94 -12.11 -19.40
C LEU A 582 -4.58 -12.08 -20.11
N GLY A 583 -4.65 -12.26 -21.44
CA GLY A 583 -3.54 -12.30 -22.40
C GLY A 583 -2.83 -13.65 -22.55
N ILE A 584 -3.03 -14.63 -21.65
CA ILE A 584 -2.37 -15.94 -21.70
C ILE A 584 -3.25 -16.95 -22.41
N LEU A 585 -2.65 -17.99 -23.00
CA LEU A 585 -3.37 -19.10 -23.62
C LEU A 585 -3.65 -20.17 -22.57
N LEU A 586 -4.92 -20.45 -22.33
CA LEU A 586 -5.40 -21.60 -21.57
C LEU A 586 -5.69 -22.74 -22.54
N ASP A 587 -5.17 -23.93 -22.27
CA ASP A 587 -5.31 -25.13 -23.08
C ASP A 587 -5.80 -26.31 -22.22
N LEU A 588 -7.09 -26.61 -22.37
CA LEU A 588 -7.83 -27.68 -21.71
C LEU A 588 -8.02 -28.91 -22.59
N THR A 589 -7.36 -29.00 -23.76
CA THR A 589 -7.51 -30.16 -24.66
C THR A 589 -7.15 -31.48 -23.96
N ALA A 590 -6.29 -31.44 -22.94
CA ALA A 590 -5.87 -32.61 -22.16
C ALA A 590 -6.56 -32.72 -20.78
N ALA A 591 -7.66 -31.99 -20.57
CA ALA A 591 -8.30 -31.87 -19.26
C ALA A 591 -9.13 -33.10 -18.87
N LEU A 592 -9.71 -33.83 -19.83
CA LEU A 592 -10.45 -35.06 -19.55
C LEU A 592 -9.54 -36.29 -19.48
N ASP A 593 -8.73 -36.52 -20.53
CA ASP A 593 -7.92 -37.73 -20.68
C ASP A 593 -6.73 -37.79 -19.72
N LYS A 594 -6.07 -36.65 -19.49
CA LYS A 594 -4.85 -36.55 -18.68
C LYS A 594 -5.04 -35.71 -17.43
N GLN A 595 -6.20 -35.08 -17.27
CA GLN A 595 -6.49 -34.17 -16.15
C GLN A 595 -5.43 -33.07 -16.05
N ILE A 596 -5.08 -32.48 -17.19
CA ILE A 596 -4.07 -31.44 -17.33
C ILE A 596 -4.67 -30.19 -17.98
N LEU A 597 -4.47 -29.04 -17.32
CA LEU A 597 -4.58 -27.72 -17.93
C LEU A 597 -3.17 -27.21 -18.26
N ARG A 598 -2.94 -26.79 -19.49
CA ARG A 598 -1.72 -26.07 -19.87
C ARG A 598 -1.98 -24.58 -19.95
N ILE A 599 -1.05 -23.82 -19.41
CA ILE A 599 -1.06 -22.36 -19.44
C ILE A 599 0.19 -21.92 -20.20
N ASN A 600 -0.01 -21.21 -21.32
CA ASN A 600 1.07 -20.78 -22.19
C ASN A 600 0.98 -19.28 -22.50
N LEU A 601 2.05 -18.75 -23.08
CA LEU A 601 2.04 -17.42 -23.65
C LEU A 601 1.16 -17.36 -24.90
N LYS A 602 0.75 -16.14 -25.26
CA LYS A 602 0.11 -15.90 -26.55
C LYS A 602 1.03 -16.40 -27.69
N VAL A 603 0.43 -17.06 -28.67
CA VAL A 603 1.12 -17.52 -29.89
C VAL A 603 1.88 -16.36 -30.53
N GLY A 604 3.16 -16.56 -30.88
CA GLY A 604 4.03 -15.55 -31.48
C GLY A 604 4.76 -14.64 -30.48
N LEU A 605 4.38 -14.62 -29.19
CA LEU A 605 5.01 -13.73 -28.21
C LEU A 605 6.44 -14.16 -27.88
N ARG A 606 6.74 -15.46 -27.87
CA ARG A 606 8.09 -16.00 -27.60
C ARG A 606 9.06 -15.56 -28.69
N GLU A 607 8.63 -15.70 -29.94
CA GLU A 607 9.37 -15.32 -31.14
C GLU A 607 9.64 -13.82 -31.16
N ALA A 608 8.62 -13.01 -30.86
CA ALA A 608 8.74 -11.55 -30.79
C ALA A 608 9.69 -11.09 -29.65
N LEU A 609 9.61 -11.71 -28.47
CA LEU A 609 10.52 -11.41 -27.36
C LEU A 609 11.96 -11.76 -27.71
N ARG A 610 12.18 -12.93 -28.31
CA ARG A 610 13.50 -13.37 -28.76
C ARG A 610 14.09 -12.43 -29.80
N ALA A 611 13.29 -12.04 -30.80
CA ALA A 611 13.72 -11.12 -31.85
C ALA A 611 14.11 -9.75 -31.27
N ASP A 612 13.28 -9.17 -30.41
CA ASP A 612 13.56 -7.88 -29.79
C ASP A 612 14.83 -7.91 -28.91
N ILE A 613 15.03 -8.98 -28.13
CA ILE A 613 16.22 -9.14 -27.31
C ILE A 613 17.48 -9.30 -28.19
N GLN A 614 17.38 -10.07 -29.28
CA GLN A 614 18.49 -10.27 -30.21
C GLN A 614 18.92 -8.95 -30.85
N VAL A 615 17.98 -8.11 -31.29
CA VAL A 615 18.28 -6.79 -31.85
C VAL A 615 19.04 -5.91 -30.87
N MET A 616 18.62 -5.88 -29.59
CA MET A 616 19.31 -5.10 -28.56
C MET A 616 20.75 -5.59 -28.33
N LEU A 617 20.96 -6.91 -28.33
CA LEU A 617 22.28 -7.52 -28.18
C LEU A 617 23.18 -7.24 -29.38
N ASP A 618 22.66 -7.34 -30.60
CA ASP A 618 23.42 -7.14 -31.85
C ASP A 618 23.82 -5.67 -32.04
N GLN A 619 22.95 -4.74 -31.65
CA GLN A 619 23.20 -3.29 -31.76
C GLN A 619 24.01 -2.73 -30.58
N ASP A 620 24.25 -3.54 -29.55
CA ASP A 620 24.82 -3.13 -28.27
C ASP A 620 24.10 -1.92 -27.63
N GLN A 621 22.79 -1.80 -27.87
CA GLN A 621 21.97 -0.67 -27.43
C GLN A 621 20.59 -1.09 -26.90
N CYS A 622 20.09 -0.33 -25.91
CA CYS A 622 18.74 -0.45 -25.36
C CYS A 622 18.29 0.90 -24.77
N THR A 623 17.27 1.51 -25.34
CA THR A 623 16.72 2.78 -24.81
C THR A 623 15.87 2.56 -23.56
N ALA A 624 15.62 3.61 -22.77
CA ALA A 624 14.73 3.54 -21.61
C ALA A 624 13.29 3.08 -21.97
N ALA A 625 12.80 3.47 -23.15
CA ALA A 625 11.48 3.06 -23.65
C ALA A 625 11.44 1.57 -24.02
N GLU A 626 12.50 1.07 -24.66
CA GLU A 626 12.65 -0.35 -25.00
C GLU A 626 12.78 -1.21 -23.74
N ALA A 627 13.58 -0.78 -22.77
CA ALA A 627 13.68 -1.45 -21.47
C ALA A 627 12.33 -1.51 -20.74
N ALA A 628 11.56 -0.41 -20.74
CA ALA A 628 10.21 -0.38 -20.19
C ALA A 628 9.26 -1.35 -20.90
N LYS A 629 9.28 -1.36 -22.25
CA LYS A 629 8.46 -2.26 -23.09
C LYS A 629 8.82 -3.73 -22.86
N LEU A 630 10.10 -4.06 -22.82
CA LEU A 630 10.60 -5.41 -22.58
C LEU A 630 10.24 -5.89 -21.16
N ARG A 631 10.52 -5.06 -20.15
CA ARG A 631 10.16 -5.33 -18.75
C ARG A 631 8.66 -5.59 -18.57
N GLY A 632 7.80 -4.78 -19.20
CA GLY A 632 6.35 -4.96 -19.15
C GLY A 632 5.92 -6.32 -19.71
N ARG A 633 6.43 -6.68 -20.89
CA ARG A 633 6.13 -7.97 -21.53
C ARG A 633 6.68 -9.16 -20.74
N LEU A 634 7.88 -9.07 -20.18
CA LEU A 634 8.48 -10.14 -19.37
C LEU A 634 7.76 -10.33 -18.03
N THR A 635 7.37 -9.24 -17.36
CA THR A 635 6.60 -9.31 -16.12
C THR A 635 5.26 -9.99 -16.36
N TRP A 636 4.62 -9.66 -17.48
CA TRP A 636 3.36 -10.27 -17.88
C TRP A 636 3.54 -11.75 -18.28
N ALA A 637 4.57 -12.06 -19.07
CA ALA A 637 4.91 -13.43 -19.46
C ALA A 637 5.19 -14.31 -18.22
N ALA A 638 5.88 -13.76 -17.21
CA ALA A 638 6.13 -14.42 -15.94
C ALA A 638 4.85 -14.79 -15.16
N CYS A 639 3.74 -14.07 -15.35
CA CYS A 639 2.46 -14.42 -14.73
C CYS A 639 1.79 -15.64 -15.39
N GLY A 640 2.05 -15.88 -16.69
CA GLY A 640 1.53 -17.03 -17.44
C GLY A 640 2.46 -18.24 -17.49
N MET A 641 3.74 -18.03 -17.21
CA MET A 641 4.79 -19.05 -17.28
C MET A 641 5.01 -19.73 -15.92
N PHE A 642 5.97 -20.64 -15.91
CA PHE A 642 6.34 -21.42 -14.75
C PHE A 642 6.94 -20.56 -13.61
N GLY A 643 6.22 -20.41 -12.49
CA GLY A 643 6.72 -19.72 -11.29
C GLY A 643 6.96 -18.20 -11.48
N ARG A 644 7.99 -17.65 -10.81
CA ARG A 644 8.39 -16.23 -10.91
C ARG A 644 9.64 -16.04 -11.78
N CYS A 645 9.97 -17.01 -12.63
CA CYS A 645 11.24 -17.05 -13.36
C CYS A 645 11.50 -15.82 -14.25
N GLY A 646 10.46 -15.18 -14.80
CA GLY A 646 10.61 -13.94 -15.59
C GLY A 646 10.80 -12.66 -14.76
N ARG A 647 10.86 -12.75 -13.43
CA ARG A 647 11.27 -11.64 -12.54
C ARG A 647 12.77 -11.59 -12.31
N ALA A 648 13.46 -12.71 -12.49
CA ALA A 648 14.91 -12.78 -12.48
C ALA A 648 15.51 -11.90 -13.60
N GLY A 649 16.65 -11.27 -13.34
CA GLY A 649 17.30 -10.35 -14.30
C GLY A 649 16.63 -8.98 -14.49
N GLN A 650 15.43 -8.71 -13.96
CA GLN A 650 14.73 -7.43 -14.22
C GLN A 650 15.40 -6.19 -13.61
N ALA A 651 16.30 -6.34 -12.64
CA ALA A 651 16.94 -5.22 -11.96
C ALA A 651 17.71 -4.31 -12.94
N ALA A 652 18.41 -4.90 -13.92
CA ALA A 652 19.12 -4.15 -14.95
C ALA A 652 18.16 -3.39 -15.88
N LEU A 653 16.99 -3.96 -16.20
CA LEU A 653 15.96 -3.27 -16.98
C LEU A 653 15.34 -2.09 -16.22
N VAL A 654 15.15 -2.23 -14.90
CA VAL A 654 14.65 -1.14 -14.04
C VAL A 654 15.67 -0.01 -13.96
N GLN A 655 16.95 -0.35 -13.79
CA GLN A 655 18.05 0.61 -13.79
C GLN A 655 18.09 1.39 -15.11
N ARG A 656 18.04 0.69 -16.26
CA ARG A 656 17.95 1.31 -17.59
C ARG A 656 16.72 2.18 -17.78
N GLN A 657 15.56 1.78 -17.24
CA GLN A 657 14.32 2.53 -17.41
C GLN A 657 14.32 3.86 -16.65
N TYR A 658 14.87 3.91 -15.44
CA TYR A 658 14.66 5.03 -14.51
C TYR A 658 15.90 5.83 -14.15
N ARG A 659 17.11 5.30 -14.38
CA ARG A 659 18.34 5.90 -13.84
C ARG A 659 19.40 6.16 -14.91
N ASP A 660 19.53 5.27 -15.88
CA ASP A 660 20.55 5.43 -16.93
C ASP A 660 20.05 6.36 -18.04
N SER A 661 20.92 7.26 -18.50
CA SER A 661 20.65 8.15 -19.64
C SER A 661 21.28 7.66 -20.95
N ASP A 662 22.28 6.76 -20.88
CA ASP A 662 22.96 6.19 -22.05
C ASP A 662 22.23 4.95 -22.58
N ALA A 663 22.12 4.86 -23.90
CA ALA A 663 21.53 3.72 -24.60
C ALA A 663 22.48 2.52 -24.72
N LYS A 664 23.80 2.68 -24.56
CA LYS A 664 24.77 1.57 -24.67
C LYS A 664 24.54 0.49 -23.60
N LEU A 665 24.67 -0.80 -23.92
CA LEU A 665 24.49 -1.87 -22.93
C LEU A 665 25.61 -1.93 -21.89
N SER A 666 25.24 -2.00 -20.60
CA SER A 666 26.17 -2.39 -19.52
C SER A 666 26.36 -3.91 -19.51
N ASP A 667 27.40 -4.39 -18.84
CA ASP A 667 27.66 -5.83 -18.71
C ASP A 667 26.54 -6.55 -17.96
N GLU A 668 25.95 -5.91 -16.94
CA GLU A 668 24.81 -6.43 -16.20
C GLU A 668 23.55 -6.50 -17.06
N LEU A 669 23.31 -5.48 -17.90
CA LEU A 669 22.16 -5.47 -18.80
C LEU A 669 22.35 -6.51 -19.91
N ARG A 670 23.55 -6.69 -20.45
CA ARG A 670 23.87 -7.74 -21.42
C ARG A 670 23.66 -9.14 -20.83
N ALA A 671 24.10 -9.36 -19.59
CA ALA A 671 23.87 -10.62 -18.87
C ALA A 671 22.36 -10.86 -18.65
N SER A 672 21.62 -9.82 -18.28
CA SER A 672 20.16 -9.88 -18.11
C SER A 672 19.42 -10.21 -19.41
N LEU A 673 19.81 -9.60 -20.53
CA LEU A 673 19.24 -9.88 -21.84
C LEU A 673 19.51 -11.32 -22.29
N ARG A 674 20.74 -11.82 -22.10
CA ARG A 674 21.09 -13.24 -22.38
C ARG A 674 20.31 -14.21 -21.49
N PHE A 675 20.09 -13.86 -20.22
CA PHE A 675 19.23 -14.62 -19.33
C PHE A 675 17.80 -14.71 -19.88
N PHE A 676 17.19 -13.58 -20.25
CA PHE A 676 15.83 -13.59 -20.80
C PHE A 676 15.73 -14.32 -22.14
N GLN A 677 16.76 -14.22 -22.98
CA GLN A 677 16.85 -14.99 -24.23
C GLN A 677 16.81 -16.50 -23.95
N SER A 678 17.62 -16.96 -22.99
CA SER A 678 17.65 -18.36 -22.57
C SER A 678 16.32 -18.78 -21.95
N LEU A 679 15.76 -17.94 -21.07
CA LEU A 679 14.50 -18.19 -20.39
C LEU A 679 13.34 -18.41 -21.38
N VAL A 680 13.21 -17.56 -22.40
CA VAL A 680 12.14 -17.69 -23.41
C VAL A 680 12.28 -18.96 -24.24
N GLN A 681 13.50 -19.49 -24.39
CA GLN A 681 13.76 -20.74 -25.10
C GLN A 681 13.41 -21.99 -24.29
N VAL A 682 13.75 -22.01 -23.00
CA VAL A 682 13.69 -23.25 -22.19
C VAL A 682 12.43 -23.39 -21.35
N VAL A 683 11.70 -22.31 -21.09
CA VAL A 683 10.52 -22.39 -20.24
C VAL A 683 9.36 -23.01 -21.02
N GLU A 684 9.00 -24.23 -20.65
CA GLU A 684 7.81 -24.91 -21.17
C GLU A 684 6.51 -24.25 -20.69
N PRO A 685 5.38 -24.47 -21.38
CA PRO A 685 4.05 -24.10 -20.87
C PRO A 685 3.85 -24.63 -19.45
N ARG A 686 3.27 -23.81 -18.58
CA ARG A 686 2.97 -24.20 -17.20
C ARG A 686 1.89 -25.28 -17.23
N THR A 687 2.21 -26.44 -16.68
CA THR A 687 1.27 -27.56 -16.53
C THR A 687 0.61 -27.51 -15.15
N VAL A 688 -0.72 -27.52 -15.11
CA VAL A 688 -1.53 -27.59 -13.91
C VAL A 688 -2.30 -28.90 -13.91
N PHE A 689 -2.07 -29.72 -12.88
CA PHE A 689 -2.77 -30.99 -12.69
C PHE A 689 -4.13 -30.73 -12.03
N LEU A 690 -5.19 -31.23 -12.66
CA LEU A 690 -6.57 -31.09 -12.22
C LEU A 690 -6.97 -32.23 -11.27
N GLY A 691 -6.33 -33.40 -11.39
CA GLY A 691 -6.53 -34.56 -10.53
C GLY A 691 -5.57 -34.69 -9.34
N PRO A 692 -5.75 -35.73 -8.50
CA PRO A 692 -4.79 -36.10 -7.47
C PRO A 692 -3.43 -36.47 -8.07
N ARG A 693 -2.36 -36.16 -7.35
CA ARG A 693 -1.00 -36.39 -7.82
C ARG A 693 -0.53 -37.80 -7.48
N ALA A 694 0.18 -38.42 -8.42
CA ALA A 694 0.80 -39.72 -8.21
C ALA A 694 1.96 -39.70 -7.19
N LEU A 695 2.62 -38.54 -6.98
CA LEU A 695 3.78 -38.43 -6.11
C LEU A 695 3.60 -37.33 -5.06
N PRO A 696 3.95 -37.57 -3.79
CA PRO A 696 3.94 -36.53 -2.76
C PRO A 696 4.99 -35.44 -3.07
N PRO A 697 4.79 -34.22 -2.55
CA PRO A 697 5.82 -33.17 -2.61
C PRO A 697 7.13 -33.64 -1.99
N LEU A 698 8.24 -33.24 -2.59
CA LEU A 698 9.57 -33.46 -2.05
C LEU A 698 9.90 -32.35 -1.06
N ILE A 699 10.34 -32.71 0.15
CA ILE A 699 10.76 -31.75 1.17
C ILE A 699 12.28 -31.62 1.09
N VAL A 700 12.77 -30.38 1.01
CA VAL A 700 14.20 -30.07 0.86
C VAL A 700 14.60 -29.06 1.93
N TYR A 701 15.67 -29.36 2.65
CA TYR A 701 16.30 -28.46 3.61
C TYR A 701 17.68 -28.08 3.08
N THR A 702 18.00 -26.79 3.01
CA THR A 702 19.31 -26.31 2.56
C THR A 702 19.95 -25.47 3.64
N ASP A 703 21.27 -25.58 3.76
CA ASP A 703 22.08 -24.70 4.60
C ASP A 703 23.51 -24.60 4.04
N ALA A 704 24.27 -23.60 4.46
CA ALA A 704 25.67 -23.43 4.13
C ALA A 704 26.48 -22.81 5.28
N SER A 705 27.70 -23.31 5.50
CA SER A 705 28.64 -22.77 6.48
C SER A 705 29.83 -22.05 5.81
N TRP A 706 30.66 -21.37 6.62
CA TRP A 706 31.69 -20.42 6.16
C TRP A 706 33.05 -21.04 5.72
N GLU A 707 33.21 -22.36 5.68
CA GLU A 707 34.51 -22.99 5.39
C GLU A 707 34.58 -23.53 3.95
N LEU A 708 34.78 -22.66 2.95
CA LEU A 708 34.83 -23.06 1.54
C LEU A 708 36.18 -22.83 0.86
N GLN A 709 36.41 -23.63 -0.18
CA GLN A 709 37.58 -23.57 -1.05
C GLN A 709 37.73 -22.18 -1.69
N GLU A 710 38.96 -21.66 -1.70
CA GLU A 710 39.33 -20.32 -2.16
C GLU A 710 38.81 -19.98 -3.58
N LYS A 711 38.68 -20.99 -4.46
CA LYS A 711 38.15 -20.86 -5.81
C LYS A 711 36.68 -20.41 -5.87
N VAL A 712 35.84 -20.82 -4.90
CA VAL A 712 34.43 -20.41 -4.85
C VAL A 712 34.32 -18.96 -4.39
N LEU A 713 35.15 -18.57 -3.42
CA LEU A 713 35.19 -17.20 -2.88
C LEU A 713 35.62 -16.17 -3.93
N GLN A 714 36.56 -16.52 -4.82
CA GLN A 714 37.01 -15.66 -5.92
C GLN A 714 35.89 -15.30 -6.94
N CYS A 715 34.80 -16.07 -6.96
CA CYS A 715 33.67 -15.85 -7.85
C CYS A 715 32.54 -15.00 -7.23
N LEU A 716 32.67 -14.66 -5.94
CA LEU A 716 31.71 -13.85 -5.18
C LEU A 716 32.23 -12.41 -5.03
N GLN A 717 31.33 -11.45 -4.86
CA GLN A 717 31.75 -10.08 -4.59
C GLN A 717 32.34 -9.97 -3.18
N ASP A 718 33.36 -9.14 -2.99
CA ASP A 718 33.98 -8.96 -1.67
C ASP A 718 33.00 -8.42 -0.62
N ARG A 719 32.88 -9.15 0.50
CA ARG A 719 32.02 -8.80 1.64
C ARG A 719 32.66 -9.19 2.96
N LYS A 720 32.16 -8.59 4.04
CA LYS A 720 32.46 -9.01 5.42
C LYS A 720 32.03 -10.46 5.69
N THR A 721 30.91 -10.87 5.11
CA THR A 721 30.39 -12.23 5.11
C THR A 721 29.78 -12.56 3.74
N GLN A 722 30.04 -13.77 3.26
CA GLN A 722 29.46 -14.43 2.08
C GLN A 722 28.38 -15.47 2.44
N ILE A 723 27.90 -15.54 3.70
CA ILE A 723 26.94 -16.60 4.09
C ILE A 723 25.70 -16.60 3.19
N MET A 724 25.16 -15.43 2.88
CA MET A 724 24.00 -15.28 2.00
C MET A 724 24.24 -15.82 0.58
N PRO A 725 25.33 -15.44 -0.15
CA PRO A 725 25.65 -16.08 -1.42
C PRO A 725 25.85 -17.60 -1.33
N LEU A 726 26.46 -18.09 -0.25
CA LEU A 726 26.75 -19.52 -0.07
C LEU A 726 25.49 -20.34 0.16
N GLU A 727 24.56 -19.85 0.97
CA GLU A 727 23.26 -20.48 1.15
C GLU A 727 22.41 -20.46 -0.13
N ALA A 728 22.45 -19.35 -0.89
CA ALA A 728 21.81 -19.31 -2.21
C ALA A 728 22.45 -20.32 -3.18
N LEU A 729 23.76 -20.52 -3.08
CA LEU A 729 24.49 -21.50 -3.88
C LEU A 729 24.17 -22.94 -3.46
N ALA A 730 23.99 -23.23 -2.18
CA ALA A 730 23.58 -24.54 -1.68
C ALA A 730 22.24 -24.98 -2.30
N ILE A 731 21.30 -24.05 -2.46
CA ILE A 731 20.06 -24.29 -3.21
C ILE A 731 20.40 -24.70 -4.64
N LEU A 732 21.16 -23.90 -5.40
CA LEU A 732 21.49 -24.22 -6.79
C LEU A 732 22.19 -25.59 -6.92
N GLN A 733 23.18 -25.84 -6.07
CA GLN A 733 23.95 -27.08 -6.05
C GLN A 733 23.05 -28.31 -5.89
N CYS A 734 22.10 -28.27 -4.94
CA CYS A 734 21.17 -29.36 -4.69
C CYS A 734 20.39 -29.75 -5.96
N PHE A 735 19.86 -28.76 -6.69
CA PHE A 735 19.10 -28.99 -7.91
C PHE A 735 19.97 -29.46 -9.09
N VAL A 736 21.22 -29.02 -9.17
CA VAL A 736 22.14 -29.50 -10.22
C VAL A 736 22.52 -30.96 -9.98
N VAL A 737 22.85 -31.32 -8.74
CA VAL A 737 23.30 -32.68 -8.38
C VAL A 737 22.18 -33.71 -8.52
N PHE A 738 20.96 -33.39 -8.08
CA PHE A 738 19.84 -34.34 -8.03
C PHE A 738 18.74 -34.03 -9.06
N GLY A 739 19.11 -33.47 -10.21
CA GLY A 739 18.17 -32.93 -11.20
C GLY A 739 17.06 -33.89 -11.63
N SER A 740 17.37 -35.17 -11.88
CA SER A 740 16.36 -36.16 -12.24
C SER A 740 15.33 -36.43 -11.15
N ARG A 741 15.74 -36.41 -9.87
CA ARG A 741 14.84 -36.60 -8.72
C ARG A 741 13.86 -35.45 -8.56
N PHE A 742 14.28 -34.24 -8.95
CA PHE A 742 13.45 -33.03 -8.88
C PHE A 742 12.50 -32.87 -10.06
N THR A 743 12.84 -33.42 -11.23
CA THR A 743 12.11 -33.19 -12.48
C THR A 743 10.61 -33.49 -12.35
N GLY A 744 9.78 -32.50 -12.68
CA GLY A 744 8.32 -32.58 -12.62
C GLY A 744 7.69 -32.57 -11.22
N ARG A 745 8.49 -32.52 -10.13
CA ARG A 745 8.00 -32.62 -8.73
C ARG A 745 7.49 -31.29 -8.16
N ASP A 746 6.61 -31.38 -7.17
CA ASP A 746 6.34 -30.28 -6.23
C ASP A 746 7.40 -30.33 -5.14
N ILE A 747 7.92 -29.17 -4.75
CA ILE A 747 9.04 -29.07 -3.82
C ILE A 747 8.69 -28.06 -2.73
N LEU A 748 8.84 -28.46 -1.47
CA LEU A 748 8.83 -27.60 -0.30
C LEU A 748 10.28 -27.36 0.11
N LEU A 749 10.82 -26.18 -0.20
CA LEU A 749 12.19 -25.79 0.06
C LEU A 749 12.25 -24.92 1.33
N PHE A 750 12.91 -25.42 2.36
CA PHE A 750 13.16 -24.71 3.62
C PHE A 750 14.56 -24.09 3.61
N VAL A 751 14.61 -22.79 3.96
CA VAL A 751 15.84 -21.98 4.01
C VAL A 751 15.83 -21.17 5.30
N ASP A 752 16.94 -21.13 6.02
CA ASP A 752 17.01 -20.48 7.33
C ASP A 752 17.49 -19.02 7.31
N ASN A 753 18.02 -18.56 6.17
CA ASN A 753 18.29 -17.14 5.94
C ASN A 753 17.14 -16.41 5.26
N GLN A 754 16.57 -15.46 5.99
CA GLN A 754 15.45 -14.63 5.52
C GLN A 754 15.77 -13.84 4.25
N ALA A 755 17.03 -13.40 4.05
CA ALA A 755 17.40 -12.64 2.85
C ALA A 755 17.46 -13.54 1.61
N VAL A 756 17.97 -14.77 1.74
CA VAL A 756 17.96 -15.76 0.67
C VAL A 756 16.54 -16.21 0.39
N CYS A 757 15.77 -16.57 1.42
CA CYS A 757 14.35 -16.93 1.31
C CYS A 757 13.55 -15.85 0.57
N ALA A 758 13.64 -14.59 0.98
CA ALA A 758 12.97 -13.48 0.31
C ALA A 758 13.48 -13.25 -1.12
N GLY A 759 14.79 -13.34 -1.35
CA GLY A 759 15.40 -13.15 -2.66
C GLY A 759 14.98 -14.21 -3.67
N VAL A 760 15.04 -15.47 -3.28
CA VAL A 760 14.63 -16.64 -4.07
C VAL A 760 13.13 -16.62 -4.32
N ALA A 761 12.32 -16.35 -3.29
CA ALA A 761 10.87 -16.23 -3.42
C ALA A 761 10.46 -15.07 -4.34
N LYS A 762 11.17 -13.94 -4.28
CA LYS A 762 10.94 -12.80 -5.18
C LYS A 762 11.45 -13.08 -6.61
N GLY A 763 12.44 -13.94 -6.75
CA GLY A 763 13.22 -14.17 -7.96
C GLY A 763 14.16 -13.00 -8.28
N ALA A 764 14.52 -12.16 -7.31
CA ALA A 764 15.37 -11.00 -7.53
C ALA A 764 16.14 -10.61 -6.28
N CYS A 765 17.40 -10.21 -6.45
CA CYS A 765 18.28 -9.71 -5.40
C CYS A 765 18.98 -8.42 -5.88
N SER A 766 19.33 -7.52 -4.95
CA SER A 766 20.14 -6.34 -5.24
C SER A 766 21.63 -6.66 -5.38
N SER A 767 22.07 -7.77 -4.78
CA SER A 767 23.45 -8.26 -4.89
C SER A 767 23.65 -8.98 -6.22
N ALA A 768 24.67 -8.61 -6.99
CA ALA A 768 24.81 -9.06 -8.37
C ALA A 768 25.11 -10.57 -8.50
N ASP A 769 25.95 -11.11 -7.62
CA ASP A 769 26.25 -12.55 -7.53
C ASP A 769 25.05 -13.38 -7.05
N CYS A 770 24.38 -12.99 -5.96
CA CYS A 770 23.16 -13.66 -5.51
C CYS A 770 22.06 -13.57 -6.58
N ALA A 771 21.95 -12.45 -7.29
CA ALA A 771 21.01 -12.31 -8.40
C ALA A 771 21.31 -13.31 -9.52
N ARG A 772 22.59 -13.55 -9.85
CA ARG A 772 22.97 -14.58 -10.84
C ARG A 772 22.61 -15.98 -10.36
N ILE A 773 22.95 -16.33 -9.12
CA ILE A 773 22.64 -17.65 -8.52
C ILE A 773 21.13 -17.90 -8.47
N ILE A 774 20.35 -16.92 -8.01
CA ILE A 774 18.89 -17.00 -7.95
C ILE A 774 18.31 -17.12 -9.37
N SER A 775 18.83 -16.37 -10.35
CA SER A 775 18.38 -16.47 -11.74
C SER A 775 18.64 -17.87 -12.32
N ALA A 776 19.80 -18.46 -12.00
CA ALA A 776 20.13 -19.83 -12.39
C ALA A 776 19.18 -20.86 -11.76
N CYS A 777 18.86 -20.73 -10.47
CA CYS A 777 17.87 -21.59 -9.79
C CYS A 777 16.52 -21.57 -10.54
N HIS A 778 15.99 -20.38 -10.81
CA HIS A 778 14.69 -20.22 -11.48
C HIS A 778 14.70 -20.76 -12.92
N LEU A 779 15.82 -20.64 -13.64
CA LEU A 779 15.98 -21.22 -14.98
C LEU A 779 15.96 -22.75 -14.92
N LEU A 780 16.73 -23.31 -13.98
CA LEU A 780 16.84 -24.76 -13.79
C LEU A 780 15.50 -25.37 -13.40
N TRP A 781 14.79 -24.76 -12.45
CA TRP A 781 13.46 -25.20 -12.03
C TRP A 781 12.45 -25.16 -13.16
N ALA A 782 12.50 -24.12 -14.00
CA ALA A 782 11.61 -24.02 -15.14
C ALA A 782 11.91 -25.09 -16.20
N LYS A 783 13.18 -25.36 -16.50
CA LYS A 783 13.57 -26.44 -17.40
C LYS A 783 13.12 -27.81 -16.87
N MET A 784 13.30 -28.05 -15.58
CA MET A 784 12.94 -29.32 -14.94
C MET A 784 11.43 -29.45 -14.66
N GLY A 785 10.63 -28.39 -14.83
CA GLY A 785 9.21 -28.40 -14.45
C GLY A 785 8.97 -28.56 -12.94
N CYS A 786 9.91 -28.12 -12.10
CA CYS A 786 9.92 -28.22 -10.63
C CYS A 786 9.14 -27.10 -9.94
N ARG A 787 7.99 -27.39 -9.33
CA ARG A 787 7.16 -26.33 -8.70
C ARG A 787 7.61 -26.14 -7.26
N VAL A 788 8.44 -25.11 -7.05
CA VAL A 788 9.09 -24.84 -5.76
C VAL A 788 8.27 -23.84 -4.95
N TRP A 789 7.84 -24.26 -3.77
CA TRP A 789 7.39 -23.39 -2.68
C TRP A 789 8.57 -23.18 -1.73
N ILE A 790 8.83 -21.93 -1.37
CA ILE A 790 9.95 -21.56 -0.48
C ILE A 790 9.37 -21.10 0.84
N GLU A 791 9.88 -21.64 1.94
CA GLU A 791 9.47 -21.27 3.29
C GLU A 791 10.70 -21.03 4.17
N TRP A 792 10.56 -20.10 5.12
CA TRP A 792 11.62 -19.86 6.11
C TRP A 792 11.51 -20.85 7.27
N ILE A 793 12.65 -21.34 7.77
CA ILE A 793 12.74 -22.17 8.97
C ILE A 793 13.74 -21.55 9.97
N PRO A 794 13.51 -21.58 11.29
CA PRO A 794 14.55 -21.21 12.25
C PRO A 794 15.80 -22.10 12.10
N SER A 795 17.00 -21.54 12.21
CA SER A 795 18.26 -22.31 12.05
C SER A 795 18.36 -23.47 13.03
N ASP A 796 17.92 -23.29 14.28
CA ASP A 796 17.91 -24.36 15.30
C ASP A 796 16.97 -25.53 14.95
N ASP A 797 15.99 -25.29 14.06
CA ASP A 797 15.04 -26.29 13.57
C ASP A 797 15.47 -26.86 12.20
N ASN A 798 16.58 -26.39 11.60
CA ASN A 798 17.03 -26.81 10.28
C ASN A 798 17.86 -28.11 10.36
N PRO A 799 17.37 -29.24 9.84
CA PRO A 799 18.11 -30.51 9.85
C PRO A 799 19.45 -30.47 9.11
N SER A 800 19.63 -29.49 8.21
CA SER A 800 20.84 -29.34 7.41
C SER A 800 21.96 -28.56 8.12
N ASP A 801 21.71 -27.94 9.29
CA ASP A 801 22.72 -27.10 9.99
C ASP A 801 23.94 -27.89 10.47
N GLY A 802 23.72 -29.02 11.13
CA GLY A 802 24.82 -29.89 11.58
C GLY A 802 25.66 -30.39 10.41
N LEU A 803 24.99 -30.85 9.34
CA LEU A 803 25.61 -31.37 8.13
C LEU A 803 26.43 -30.30 7.38
N SER A 804 25.96 -29.04 7.34
CA SER A 804 26.67 -27.95 6.65
C SER A 804 27.97 -27.56 7.38
N ARG A 805 28.03 -27.74 8.70
CA ARG A 805 29.17 -27.35 9.56
C ARG A 805 30.18 -28.46 9.76
N ALA A 806 29.72 -29.67 10.11
CA ALA A 806 30.57 -30.80 10.46
C ALA A 806 30.68 -31.86 9.34
N GLY A 807 30.02 -31.65 8.21
CA GLY A 807 30.01 -32.58 7.08
C GLY A 807 29.42 -33.93 7.48
N LEU A 808 29.89 -35.01 6.83
CA LEU A 808 29.43 -36.38 7.07
C LEU A 808 29.64 -36.90 8.51
N GLN A 809 30.36 -36.15 9.35
CA GLN A 809 30.68 -36.51 10.73
C GLN A 809 29.75 -35.88 11.77
N ASP A 810 28.74 -35.13 11.35
CA ASP A 810 27.78 -34.52 12.27
C ASP A 810 27.04 -35.57 13.13
N PRO A 811 27.16 -35.51 14.48
CA PRO A 811 26.59 -36.54 15.36
C PRO A 811 25.07 -36.69 15.24
N TRP A 812 24.35 -35.59 15.04
CA TRP A 812 22.90 -35.62 14.90
C TRP A 812 22.49 -36.28 13.58
N THR A 813 23.11 -35.90 12.47
CA THR A 813 22.85 -36.47 11.14
C THR A 813 23.18 -37.96 11.10
N VAL A 814 24.33 -38.37 11.66
CA VAL A 814 24.71 -39.80 11.76
C VAL A 814 23.66 -40.60 12.54
N SER A 815 23.09 -40.02 13.61
CA SER A 815 22.07 -40.70 14.41
C SER A 815 20.74 -40.93 13.68
N GLN A 816 20.48 -40.22 12.57
CA GLN A 816 19.25 -40.37 11.79
C GLN A 816 19.25 -41.59 10.85
N ASN A 817 20.40 -42.25 10.67
CA ASN A 817 20.57 -43.38 9.73
C ASN A 817 20.14 -43.02 8.29
N TRP A 818 20.44 -41.79 7.86
CA TRP A 818 20.19 -41.32 6.50
C TRP A 818 21.29 -41.76 5.54
N TRP A 819 20.96 -41.77 4.25
CA TRP A 819 21.97 -41.88 3.21
C TRP A 819 22.71 -40.54 3.07
N MET A 820 24.03 -40.57 3.21
CA MET A 820 24.90 -39.39 3.17
C MET A 820 26.00 -39.59 2.12
N ALA A 821 26.31 -38.55 1.36
CA ALA A 821 27.35 -38.57 0.33
C ALA A 821 27.89 -37.15 0.09
N ASP A 822 29.16 -37.06 -0.29
CA ASP A 822 29.81 -35.82 -0.70
C ASP A 822 29.76 -35.64 -2.22
N PHE A 823 29.53 -34.40 -2.65
CA PHE A 823 29.48 -34.04 -4.07
C PHE A 823 30.43 -32.87 -4.34
N PRO A 824 31.16 -32.88 -5.47
CA PRO A 824 32.00 -31.75 -5.83
C PRO A 824 31.14 -30.50 -6.10
N CYS A 825 31.65 -29.34 -5.66
CA CYS A 825 31.02 -28.07 -5.97
C CYS A 825 31.02 -27.85 -7.49
N VAL A 826 29.83 -27.61 -8.06
CA VAL A 826 29.68 -27.35 -9.48
C VAL A 826 30.31 -25.98 -9.80
N PRO A 827 31.06 -25.83 -10.91
CA PRO A 827 31.68 -24.56 -11.29
C PRO A 827 30.64 -23.55 -11.83
N TRP A 828 29.69 -23.17 -10.97
CA TRP A 828 28.54 -22.31 -11.26
C TRP A 828 28.92 -20.95 -11.87
N ALA A 829 30.12 -20.45 -11.58
CA ALA A 829 30.63 -19.18 -12.08
C ALA A 829 31.19 -19.23 -13.52
N GLN A 830 31.55 -20.43 -14.00
CA GLN A 830 32.11 -20.64 -15.34
C GLN A 830 31.07 -21.16 -16.34
N LEU A 831 29.95 -21.70 -15.85
CA LEU A 831 28.87 -22.20 -16.68
C LEU A 831 28.11 -21.01 -17.29
N GLN A 832 28.02 -20.96 -18.62
CA GLN A 832 26.97 -20.16 -19.23
C GLN A 832 25.63 -20.74 -18.75
N LEU A 833 24.60 -19.91 -18.53
CA LEU A 833 23.30 -20.36 -18.00
C LEU A 833 22.70 -21.55 -18.78
N LEU A 834 23.11 -21.75 -20.04
CA LEU A 834 22.77 -22.90 -20.88
C LEU A 834 23.57 -24.18 -20.58
N ASP A 835 24.82 -24.08 -20.10
CA ASP A 835 25.67 -25.24 -19.77
C ASP A 835 25.19 -25.96 -18.51
N LEU A 836 24.60 -25.22 -17.56
CA LEU A 836 23.87 -25.79 -16.41
C LEU A 836 22.72 -26.71 -16.84
N LEU A 837 22.23 -26.57 -18.06
CA LEU A 837 21.14 -27.37 -18.61
C LEU A 837 21.65 -28.68 -19.21
N LEU A 838 22.96 -28.86 -19.38
CA LEU A 838 23.57 -30.04 -20.04
C LEU A 838 24.31 -30.96 -19.06
N VAL A 839 24.34 -30.64 -17.77
CA VAL A 839 25.01 -31.46 -16.76
C VAL A 839 24.32 -32.84 -16.71
N PRO A 840 25.02 -33.93 -17.08
CA PRO A 840 24.46 -35.28 -17.00
C PRO A 840 24.20 -35.64 -15.53
N ASP A 841 23.17 -36.44 -15.31
CA ASP A 841 22.85 -37.03 -14.00
C ASP A 841 24.09 -37.76 -13.45
N VAL A 842 24.39 -37.56 -12.16
CA VAL A 842 25.30 -38.47 -11.45
C VAL A 842 24.49 -39.75 -11.20
N SER A 843 24.56 -40.70 -12.13
CA SER A 843 23.94 -42.02 -11.96
C SER A 843 24.55 -42.74 -10.75
N GLU A 844 23.74 -43.44 -9.94
CA GLU A 844 24.16 -44.34 -8.85
C GLU A 844 24.94 -45.59 -9.35
N GLY A 845 25.92 -45.39 -10.23
CA GLY A 845 26.69 -46.43 -10.91
C GLY A 845 28.09 -46.67 -10.36
N GLU A 846 28.62 -45.80 -9.49
CA GLU A 846 29.90 -46.04 -8.82
C GLU A 846 29.65 -46.41 -7.37
N LYS A 847 29.39 -47.70 -7.13
CA LYS A 847 29.86 -48.33 -5.91
C LYS A 847 31.36 -48.08 -5.86
N GLY A 848 31.80 -47.14 -5.03
CA GLY A 848 33.20 -46.98 -4.67
C GLY A 848 33.70 -48.30 -4.10
N SER A 849 34.34 -49.09 -4.97
CA SER A 849 35.36 -50.03 -4.59
C SER A 849 36.59 -49.24 -4.15
N GLU A 850 37.28 -49.79 -3.14
CA GLU A 850 38.63 -49.44 -2.68
C GLU A 850 38.72 -48.43 -1.52
N THR A 851 38.69 -49.02 -0.31
CA THR A 851 39.68 -48.86 0.78
C THR A 851 40.15 -47.46 1.17
N VAL A 852 39.83 -47.01 2.39
CA VAL A 852 40.65 -47.18 3.62
C VAL A 852 39.71 -47.39 4.81
#